data_AF-A0A3A0AZ13-F1
#
_entry.id   AF-A0A3A0AZ13-F1
#
_cell.length_a   1.000
_cell.length_b   1.000
_cell.length_c   1.000
_cell.angle_alpha   90.00
_cell.angle_beta   90.00
_cell.angle_gamma   90.00
#
_symmetry.space_group_name_H-M   'P 1'
#
loop_
_entity.id
_entity.type
_entity.pdbx_description
1 polymer ?
#
loop_
_entity_poly.entity_id
_entity_poly.type
_entity_poly.pdbx_seq_one_letter_code
_entity_poly.pdbx_strand_id
1 'polypeptide(L)'
;MLDARLLRTGAIAIAVLVLAAGIASTFAIDSSAFAHPAFVRTWERTDKPVEDGHVSRSWIWGSMLSGGMQESYSDSPGSKRLVQYFDKARMEITHPDAVDDGLWFVTTGLLVNELVTGQMQVGDAVFLSRAPAEINIAGDPGNDDAPTYADLAAVIGNPPRADGELITQRMDGSGQVSNDPTLAVQNITSAYRVQADGIDHQVASVFWDFMNAQALVWQDGAFGEAALFPNPFYATGFPITEAYWSHVLVGGVPQDVLWQCFQRRCMTYAPANAAGWQVEFGNVGLHYYVWRYDDDPNQPTPTATAPVPTPEPTATSAPLPTTDQLYLAQLSGENVLGDVITDGSAAAWFHVSADGQTVRYRIPVSKLEYITTAQLRLGDDDENGPVVVTLFDGRGAAVTPPRLLVEGSFDAGDLVGPLDGAPLSTLLAAFSSGDAYVTINTSQYPTGEVRGQVGFGTDVLLRADLSGDSLPDPVATDAAGVAVFYYDASAGTLGYQLRVRNLDRTTQALITMDDAATVVATLYASDGDSEDDGVLTTGQLVASDLGGPLAGASLGRLVYELISGDATLKLTTLDEPDGQIGGQVYHWTFGNGTIEFAADLDGRNQPSPVLTSAEGAALFRWEPDGDLQYELVVAETDDPVAAHIHLGQAGANGPVVVTLFLGSEGAGERNGLIADGDIDPEDLSGPLGGRPLQRLVYALATGEAYVNVHTVAHPDGEIRGQAALVDGAIWVAHLRGINQVPPVATSATGVALFELRPSGASIAYRIIVDDLDGAEAATLHLVTNNQSGPTVVRLWEESAAYPAISSGLLIEDVFDDANLVGPLTGSSLQMLVSQIPEGEVYVNIVTAEHPLGEIRGTLE
;
A
#
# COMPACT_ATOMS: atom_id res chain seq x y z
N MET A 1 17.08 -61.17 37.33
CA MET A 1 17.11 -62.21 36.28
C MET A 1 17.03 -61.49 34.94
N LEU A 2 18.08 -61.64 34.12
CA LEU A 2 18.25 -61.24 32.70
C LEU A 2 18.05 -59.74 32.40
N ASP A 3 19.06 -58.90 32.15
CA ASP A 3 20.40 -59.02 31.52
C ASP A 3 20.37 -59.30 30.01
N ALA A 4 20.54 -58.24 29.19
CA ALA A 4 21.41 -58.13 28.00
C ALA A 4 21.06 -56.84 27.20
N ARG A 5 21.83 -55.74 27.21
CA ARG A 5 23.23 -55.46 26.76
C ARG A 5 23.30 -54.90 25.32
N LEU A 6 23.73 -53.63 25.22
CA LEU A 6 24.99 -53.13 24.59
C LEU A 6 24.89 -52.90 23.06
N LEU A 7 25.40 -51.83 22.44
CA LEU A 7 26.67 -51.09 22.61
C LEU A 7 26.48 -49.58 22.28
N ARG A 8 27.01 -48.61 23.06
CA ARG A 8 28.35 -47.93 22.97
C ARG A 8 28.56 -47.19 21.63
N THR A 9 28.88 -45.89 21.60
CA THR A 9 30.07 -45.17 22.13
C THR A 9 29.77 -43.65 22.12
N GLY A 10 30.36 -42.73 22.89
CA GLY A 10 31.57 -42.71 23.70
C GLY A 10 31.66 -41.37 24.45
N ALA A 11 32.57 -41.31 25.42
CA ALA A 11 32.63 -40.36 26.53
C ALA A 11 33.34 -39.02 26.23
N ILE A 12 32.96 -37.96 26.96
CA ILE A 12 33.90 -36.92 27.45
C ILE A 12 33.51 -36.56 28.90
N ALA A 13 34.54 -36.37 29.73
CA ALA A 13 34.50 -36.27 31.18
C ALA A 13 34.87 -34.86 31.70
N ILE A 14 34.11 -34.42 32.73
CA ILE A 14 34.51 -33.74 33.98
C ILE A 14 35.14 -32.32 33.91
N ALA A 15 34.45 -31.33 34.52
CA ALA A 15 34.84 -30.57 35.74
C ALA A 15 34.00 -29.27 35.88
N VAL A 16 33.02 -29.18 36.80
CA VAL A 16 33.08 -28.49 38.12
C VAL A 16 33.40 -26.99 38.07
N LEU A 17 32.42 -26.10 38.37
CA LEU A 17 32.38 -25.26 39.58
C LEU A 17 31.12 -24.38 39.69
N VAL A 18 30.78 -24.10 40.94
CA VAL A 18 29.61 -23.39 41.51
C VAL A 18 29.82 -21.87 41.47
N LEU A 19 28.80 -21.07 41.14
CA LEU A 19 28.22 -20.01 41.99
C LEU A 19 27.16 -19.18 41.25
N ALA A 20 26.10 -18.83 41.98
CA ALA A 20 25.08 -17.88 41.58
C ALA A 20 25.67 -16.47 41.34
N ALA A 21 25.31 -15.87 40.21
CA ALA A 21 25.25 -14.43 40.03
C ALA A 21 24.05 -14.16 39.12
N GLY A 22 23.13 -13.30 39.59
CA GLY A 22 22.01 -12.84 38.78
C GLY A 22 22.56 -12.19 37.51
N ILE A 23 22.21 -12.77 36.36
CA ILE A 23 22.34 -12.07 35.10
C ILE A 23 21.06 -11.27 35.00
N ALA A 24 21.17 -9.97 35.31
CA ALA A 24 20.23 -9.00 34.77
C ALA A 24 20.25 -9.21 33.25
N SER A 25 19.15 -9.69 32.69
CA SER A 25 18.94 -9.67 31.25
C SER A 25 18.96 -8.20 30.86
N THR A 26 20.10 -7.73 30.33
CA THR A 26 20.17 -6.46 29.63
C THR A 26 19.34 -6.64 28.36
N PHE A 27 18.13 -6.10 28.37
CA PHE A 27 17.38 -5.87 27.14
C PHE A 27 18.30 -5.07 26.21
N ALA A 28 18.62 -5.63 25.04
CA ALA A 28 19.19 -4.84 23.97
C ALA A 28 18.11 -3.83 23.56
N ILE A 29 18.35 -2.54 23.79
CA ILE A 29 17.49 -1.47 23.31
C ILE A 29 17.70 -1.40 21.80
N ASP A 30 16.64 -1.67 21.04
CA ASP A 30 16.63 -1.42 19.61
C ASP A 30 16.82 0.08 19.38
N SER A 31 17.93 0.46 18.73
CA SER A 31 18.26 1.85 18.44
C SER A 31 17.39 2.46 17.33
N SER A 32 16.51 1.67 16.70
CA SER A 32 15.62 2.08 15.61
C SER A 32 14.15 2.24 16.03
N ALA A 33 13.80 1.88 17.27
CA ALA A 33 12.42 1.97 17.77
C ALA A 33 12.16 3.28 18.52
N PHE A 34 10.98 3.86 18.32
CA PHE A 34 10.52 4.99 19.14
C PHE A 34 10.34 4.57 20.60
N ALA A 35 10.87 5.38 21.51
CA ALA A 35 10.87 5.09 22.94
C ALA A 35 9.49 5.27 23.60
N HIS A 36 8.57 5.98 22.95
CA HIS A 36 7.24 6.28 23.46
C HIS A 36 6.28 6.59 22.30
N PRO A 37 4.99 6.18 22.35
CA PRO A 37 4.00 6.51 21.31
C PRO A 37 3.84 8.01 21.05
N ALA A 38 4.01 8.84 22.08
CA ALA A 38 3.96 10.31 21.89
C ALA A 38 5.10 10.84 21.00
N PHE A 39 6.26 10.18 20.99
CA PHE A 39 7.35 10.52 20.07
C PHE A 39 7.00 10.13 18.63
N VAL A 40 6.36 8.96 18.43
CA VAL A 40 5.81 8.54 17.13
C VAL A 40 4.86 9.60 16.60
N ARG A 41 3.81 9.96 17.35
CA ARG A 41 2.83 10.98 16.92
C ARG A 41 3.46 12.32 16.57
N THR A 42 4.48 12.75 17.33
CA THR A 42 5.17 14.02 17.11
C THR A 42 6.01 13.98 15.84
N TRP A 43 6.72 12.88 15.61
CA TRP A 43 7.59 12.67 14.47
C TRP A 43 6.79 12.49 13.18
N GLU A 44 5.82 11.57 13.20
CA GLU A 44 5.04 11.19 12.03
C GLU A 44 4.33 12.39 11.43
N ARG A 45 3.81 13.31 12.27
CA ARG A 45 3.07 14.47 11.78
C ARG A 45 3.72 15.17 10.59
N THR A 46 5.01 15.44 10.67
CA THR A 46 5.69 16.24 9.64
C THR A 46 6.69 15.46 8.82
N ASP A 47 7.21 14.35 9.33
CA ASP A 47 8.31 13.61 8.71
C ASP A 47 7.86 12.30 8.09
N LYS A 48 6.72 11.72 8.50
CA LYS A 48 6.12 10.58 7.80
C LYS A 48 5.75 10.93 6.35
N PRO A 49 5.13 12.10 6.03
CA PRO A 49 4.93 12.49 4.64
C PRO A 49 6.22 12.59 3.80
N VAL A 50 7.36 12.89 4.44
CA VAL A 50 8.68 12.98 3.77
C VAL A 50 9.30 11.58 3.65
N GLU A 51 9.22 10.76 4.70
CA GLU A 51 9.72 9.37 4.72
C GLU A 51 9.01 8.49 3.71
N ASP A 52 7.68 8.58 3.68
CA ASP A 52 6.83 7.82 2.77
C ASP A 52 6.85 8.40 1.34
N GLY A 53 7.60 9.49 1.11
CA GLY A 53 7.80 10.10 -0.21
C GLY A 53 6.61 10.91 -0.75
N HIS A 54 5.54 11.09 0.04
CA HIS A 54 4.37 11.88 -0.34
C HIS A 54 4.68 13.36 -0.58
N VAL A 55 5.69 13.92 0.09
CA VAL A 55 6.15 15.30 -0.13
C VAL A 55 7.67 15.38 -0.23
N SER A 56 8.13 16.15 -1.21
CA SER A 56 9.55 16.44 -1.43
C SER A 56 9.96 17.75 -0.75
N ARG A 57 10.22 17.69 0.56
CA ARG A 57 10.67 18.83 1.38
C ARG A 57 11.65 18.43 2.48
N SER A 58 12.31 19.39 3.11
CA SER A 58 13.22 19.16 4.24
C SER A 58 12.52 18.47 5.41
N TRP A 59 13.26 17.56 6.06
CA TRP A 59 12.91 16.93 7.34
C TRP A 59 12.78 17.95 8.46
N ILE A 60 11.80 17.77 9.36
CA ILE A 60 11.60 18.60 10.55
C ILE A 60 12.34 18.00 11.74
N TRP A 61 12.23 16.70 11.99
CA TRP A 61 12.87 15.97 13.09
C TRP A 61 14.09 15.20 12.61
N GLY A 62 13.95 14.61 11.42
CA GLY A 62 14.89 13.79 10.68
C GLY A 62 15.16 12.43 11.32
N SER A 63 16.29 11.84 10.95
CA SER A 63 16.59 10.43 11.24
C SER A 63 16.89 10.19 12.72
N MET A 64 16.47 9.03 13.23
CA MET A 64 16.69 8.62 14.62
C MET A 64 18.18 8.34 14.88
N LEU A 65 18.76 9.00 15.90
CA LEU A 65 20.17 8.83 16.30
C LEU A 65 20.34 7.88 17.49
N SER A 66 19.29 7.71 18.31
CA SER A 66 19.33 6.86 19.49
C SER A 66 18.00 6.15 19.71
N GLY A 67 18.04 5.01 20.40
CA GLY A 67 16.86 4.50 21.10
C GLY A 67 16.48 5.42 22.29
N GLY A 68 15.48 5.00 23.07
CA GLY A 68 15.09 5.70 24.29
C GLY A 68 16.17 5.73 25.36
N MET A 69 16.44 6.90 25.93
CA MET A 69 17.42 7.10 26.98
C MET A 69 16.83 7.79 28.21
N GLN A 70 17.43 7.55 29.38
CA GLN A 70 17.01 8.17 30.64
C GLN A 70 18.05 9.20 31.09
N GLU A 71 17.71 10.49 31.02
CA GLU A 71 18.56 11.58 31.48
C GLU A 71 18.24 12.00 32.91
N SER A 72 19.25 12.34 33.71
CA SER A 72 19.04 12.91 35.04
C SER A 72 18.29 14.25 34.95
N TYR A 73 17.17 14.35 35.67
CA TYR A 73 16.38 15.58 35.77
C TYR A 73 15.73 15.62 37.16
N SER A 74 16.15 16.55 38.03
CA SER A 74 15.83 16.51 39.47
C SER A 74 14.33 16.53 39.78
N ASP A 75 13.58 17.30 39.00
CA ASP A 75 12.16 17.58 39.24
C ASP A 75 11.22 16.60 38.51
N SER A 76 11.79 15.65 37.77
CA SER A 76 11.04 14.59 37.09
C SER A 76 10.76 13.42 38.05
N PRO A 77 9.62 12.69 37.92
CA PRO A 77 9.39 11.44 38.64
C PRO A 77 10.57 10.46 38.51
N GLY A 78 11.07 9.98 39.66
CA GLY A 78 12.26 9.12 39.67
C GLY A 78 13.59 9.83 39.36
N SER A 79 13.58 11.17 39.32
CA SER A 79 14.71 12.04 38.97
C SER A 79 15.31 11.77 37.59
N LYS A 80 14.47 11.28 36.66
CA LYS A 80 14.87 10.88 35.31
C LYS A 80 13.80 11.27 34.29
N ARG A 81 14.20 11.95 33.22
CA ARG A 81 13.35 12.20 32.04
C ARG A 81 13.66 11.22 30.92
N LEU A 82 12.63 10.81 30.19
CA LEU A 82 12.78 10.01 28.97
C LEU A 82 13.14 10.94 27.81
N VAL A 83 14.19 10.60 27.06
CA VAL A 83 14.60 11.35 25.86
C VAL A 83 14.89 10.41 24.69
N GLN A 84 14.78 10.93 23.48
CA GLN A 84 15.23 10.27 22.25
C GLN A 84 15.82 11.32 21.30
N TYR A 85 16.92 10.96 20.63
CA TYR A 85 17.64 11.86 19.73
C TYR A 85 17.36 11.56 18.27
N PHE A 86 17.26 12.64 17.50
CA PHE A 86 17.16 12.67 16.05
C PHE A 86 18.25 13.62 15.51
N ASP A 87 18.56 13.58 14.23
CA ASP A 87 19.59 14.45 13.65
C ASP A 87 19.28 15.95 13.86
N LYS A 88 18.02 16.39 13.67
CA LYS A 88 17.63 17.80 13.81
C LYS A 88 17.22 18.19 15.23
N ALA A 89 16.92 17.24 16.13
CA ALA A 89 16.38 17.54 17.46
C ALA A 89 16.53 16.43 18.50
N ARG A 90 16.13 16.73 19.74
CA ARG A 90 15.80 15.76 20.79
C ARG A 90 14.32 15.85 21.08
N MET A 91 13.65 14.73 21.36
CA MET A 91 12.32 14.71 21.99
C MET A 91 12.45 14.27 23.44
N GLU A 92 11.69 14.91 24.35
CA GLU A 92 11.72 14.60 25.77
C GLU A 92 10.34 14.61 26.42
N ILE A 93 10.14 13.66 27.35
CA ILE A 93 9.02 13.61 28.28
C ILE A 93 9.60 13.79 29.68
N THR A 94 9.46 15.02 30.21
CA THR A 94 9.98 15.40 31.52
C THR A 94 9.06 14.97 32.66
N HIS A 95 7.74 14.94 32.43
CA HIS A 95 6.75 14.50 33.41
C HIS A 95 5.92 13.35 32.81
N PRO A 96 6.43 12.09 32.84
CA PRO A 96 5.67 10.94 32.34
C PRO A 96 4.41 10.65 33.18
N ASP A 97 4.27 11.25 34.34
CA ASP A 97 3.09 11.22 35.20
C ASP A 97 2.04 12.29 34.84
N ALA A 98 2.37 13.22 33.95
CA ALA A 98 1.42 14.19 33.42
C ALA A 98 0.44 13.53 32.43
N VAL A 99 -0.74 14.14 32.29
CA VAL A 99 -1.70 13.74 31.26
C VAL A 99 -1.17 14.16 29.90
N ASP A 100 -1.23 13.27 28.92
CA ASP A 100 -0.93 13.57 27.51
C ASP A 100 -2.07 14.40 26.91
N ASP A 101 -1.97 15.72 27.04
CA ASP A 101 -2.97 16.70 26.60
C ASP A 101 -2.65 17.34 25.23
N GLY A 102 -1.73 16.72 24.48
CA GLY A 102 -1.41 17.10 23.10
C GLY A 102 -0.01 17.69 22.94
N LEU A 103 0.09 18.86 22.30
CA LEU A 103 1.32 19.39 21.71
C LEU A 103 2.51 19.47 22.68
N TRP A 104 2.29 19.83 23.94
CA TRP A 104 3.36 20.12 24.91
C TRP A 104 3.74 18.96 25.82
N PHE A 105 3.07 17.80 25.70
CA PHE A 105 3.46 16.59 26.41
C PHE A 105 4.84 16.09 25.97
N VAL A 106 5.15 16.24 24.68
CA VAL A 106 6.51 16.10 24.12
C VAL A 106 7.10 17.48 23.92
N THR A 107 8.26 17.73 24.52
CA THR A 107 9.05 18.94 24.26
C THR A 107 10.38 18.58 23.62
N THR A 108 11.14 19.57 23.19
CA THR A 108 12.41 19.35 22.50
C THR A 108 13.64 19.86 23.25
N GLY A 109 13.47 20.26 24.52
CA GLY A 109 14.51 20.89 25.34
C GLY A 109 14.93 22.28 24.84
N LEU A 110 15.81 22.96 25.58
CA LEU A 110 16.37 24.27 25.20
C LEU A 110 17.74 24.13 24.52
N LEU A 111 17.87 23.16 23.62
CA LEU A 111 19.14 22.64 23.10
C LEU A 111 20.10 23.74 22.65
N VAL A 112 19.65 24.65 21.79
CA VAL A 112 20.49 25.73 21.27
C VAL A 112 20.85 26.72 22.36
N ASN A 113 19.93 27.07 23.25
CA ASN A 113 20.24 27.94 24.38
C ASN A 113 21.33 27.32 25.28
N GLU A 114 21.25 26.01 25.53
CA GLU A 114 22.26 25.27 26.30
C GLU A 114 23.61 25.20 25.56
N LEU A 115 23.62 24.97 24.25
CA LEU A 115 24.83 24.98 23.41
C LEU A 115 25.53 26.33 23.41
N VAL A 116 24.76 27.43 23.30
CA VAL A 116 25.29 28.80 23.26
C VAL A 116 25.79 29.25 24.62
N THR A 117 25.06 28.93 25.70
CA THR A 117 25.38 29.44 27.06
C THR A 117 26.28 28.51 27.86
N GLY A 118 26.39 27.24 27.47
CA GLY A 118 27.04 26.20 28.26
C GLY A 118 26.23 25.77 29.50
N GLN A 119 25.00 26.24 29.68
CA GLN A 119 24.18 25.94 30.86
C GLN A 119 23.25 24.76 30.57
N MET A 120 23.71 23.54 30.87
CA MET A 120 22.98 22.31 30.58
C MET A 120 21.86 22.07 31.60
N GLN A 121 20.60 21.97 31.16
CA GLN A 121 19.47 21.82 32.07
C GLN A 121 19.40 20.38 32.64
N VAL A 122 19.25 20.28 33.96
CA VAL A 122 19.12 19.01 34.72
C VAL A 122 18.02 19.08 35.80
N GLY A 123 17.15 20.07 35.71
CA GLY A 123 16.01 20.35 36.58
C GLY A 123 15.34 21.65 36.14
N ASP A 124 14.16 21.96 36.67
CA ASP A 124 13.36 23.11 36.19
C ASP A 124 14.12 24.44 36.34
N ALA A 125 14.91 24.55 37.42
CA ALA A 125 15.79 25.67 37.70
C ALA A 125 17.23 25.24 38.02
N VAL A 126 17.62 24.01 37.65
CA VAL A 126 18.92 23.42 37.97
C VAL A 126 19.72 23.21 36.70
N PHE A 127 20.91 23.79 36.64
CA PHE A 127 21.80 23.74 35.48
C PHE A 127 23.19 23.24 35.87
N LEU A 128 23.81 22.48 34.97
CA LEU A 128 25.23 22.12 35.03
C LEU A 128 26.00 22.99 34.04
N SER A 129 27.08 23.63 34.51
CA SER A 129 27.93 24.44 33.65
C SER A 129 28.87 23.54 32.85
N ARG A 130 28.90 23.77 31.54
CA ARG A 130 29.84 23.21 30.56
C ARG A 130 30.45 24.38 29.76
N ALA A 131 31.46 24.10 28.94
CA ALA A 131 31.91 25.06 27.95
C ALA A 131 30.82 25.23 26.87
N PRO A 132 30.57 26.46 26.35
CA PRO A 132 29.78 26.64 25.14
C PRO A 132 30.30 25.79 23.98
N ALA A 133 29.43 25.40 23.06
CA ALA A 133 29.77 24.46 22.00
C ALA A 133 30.56 25.11 20.85
N GLU A 134 31.79 24.66 20.63
CA GLU A 134 32.63 25.00 19.47
C GLU A 134 32.25 24.15 18.24
N ILE A 135 30.96 24.11 17.91
CA ILE A 135 30.41 23.38 16.77
C ILE A 135 29.77 24.39 15.81
N ASN A 136 30.11 24.33 14.52
CA ASN A 136 29.52 25.20 13.49
C ASN A 136 27.99 25.02 13.45
N ILE A 137 27.25 26.13 13.32
CA ILE A 137 25.78 26.12 13.31
C ILE A 137 25.24 25.51 12.02
N ALA A 138 25.94 25.76 10.92
CA ALA A 138 25.59 25.36 9.57
C ALA A 138 26.84 25.06 8.74
N GLY A 139 26.69 24.18 7.75
CA GLY A 139 27.77 23.74 6.88
C GLY A 139 28.64 22.61 7.43
N ASP A 140 29.73 22.34 6.75
CA ASP A 140 30.68 21.27 7.04
C ASP A 140 31.40 21.50 8.38
N PRO A 141 31.67 20.45 9.16
CA PRO A 141 32.40 20.56 10.42
C PRO A 141 33.82 21.13 10.25
N GLY A 142 34.23 22.02 11.16
CA GLY A 142 35.60 22.55 11.20
C GLY A 142 35.84 23.69 10.20
N ASN A 143 34.78 24.34 9.73
CA ASN A 143 34.88 25.54 8.92
C ASN A 143 35.12 26.76 9.81
N ASP A 144 36.39 27.17 9.95
CA ASP A 144 36.79 28.33 10.76
C ASP A 144 36.15 29.66 10.33
N ASP A 145 35.64 29.75 9.09
CA ASP A 145 35.00 30.97 8.57
C ASP A 145 33.51 31.07 8.91
N ALA A 146 32.89 29.98 9.40
CA ALA A 146 31.47 29.93 9.78
C ALA A 146 31.29 30.01 11.30
N PRO A 147 30.23 30.69 11.80
CA PRO A 147 29.99 30.82 13.22
C PRO A 147 29.65 29.49 13.90
N THR A 148 30.17 29.33 15.12
CA THR A 148 29.82 28.26 16.05
C THR A 148 28.74 28.70 17.03
N TYR A 149 28.13 27.78 17.77
CA TYR A 149 27.21 28.16 18.86
C TYR A 149 27.89 29.02 19.93
N ALA A 150 29.18 28.81 20.22
CA ALA A 150 29.93 29.63 21.16
C ALA A 150 30.04 31.10 20.70
N ASP A 151 30.15 31.35 19.40
CA ASP A 151 30.28 32.70 18.83
C ASP A 151 28.98 33.52 18.97
N LEU A 152 27.83 32.86 19.14
CA LEU A 152 26.54 33.53 19.28
C LEU A 152 26.43 34.39 20.53
N ALA A 153 27.25 34.14 21.55
CA ALA A 153 27.35 35.00 22.72
C ALA A 153 27.61 36.48 22.36
N ALA A 154 28.23 36.75 21.20
CA ALA A 154 28.46 38.10 20.69
C ALA A 154 27.20 38.81 20.17
N VAL A 155 26.15 38.07 19.79
CA VAL A 155 24.97 38.62 19.08
C VAL A 155 23.63 38.38 19.75
N ILE A 156 23.54 37.48 20.74
CA ILE A 156 22.28 37.21 21.48
C ILE A 156 21.71 38.43 22.21
N GLY A 157 22.53 39.44 22.51
CA GLY A 157 22.11 40.68 23.18
C GLY A 157 21.79 41.83 22.23
N ASN A 158 21.84 41.61 20.91
CA ASN A 158 21.61 42.67 19.94
C ASN A 158 20.14 43.12 19.95
N PRO A 159 19.87 44.43 19.79
CA PRO A 159 18.50 44.93 19.70
C PRO A 159 17.82 44.41 18.43
N PRO A 160 16.47 44.31 18.43
CA PRO A 160 15.73 43.85 17.27
C PRO A 160 15.88 44.83 16.11
N ARG A 161 15.91 44.29 14.89
CA ARG A 161 15.86 45.10 13.65
C ARG A 161 14.53 45.83 13.50
N ALA A 162 14.51 46.86 12.66
CA ALA A 162 13.27 47.57 12.35
C ALA A 162 12.33 46.68 11.52
N ASP A 163 11.02 46.84 11.72
CA ASP A 163 10.01 46.09 10.96
C ASP A 163 10.17 46.32 9.46
N GLY A 164 10.25 45.23 8.69
CA GLY A 164 10.45 45.27 7.23
C GLY A 164 11.86 45.65 6.77
N GLU A 165 12.83 45.79 7.68
CA GLU A 165 14.23 46.05 7.31
C GLU A 165 14.80 44.86 6.52
N LEU A 166 15.49 45.16 5.41
CA LEU A 166 16.22 44.16 4.62
C LEU A 166 17.38 43.57 5.44
N ILE A 167 17.48 42.25 5.42
CA ILE A 167 18.50 41.51 6.16
C ILE A 167 19.70 41.30 5.24
N THR A 168 20.69 42.19 5.40
CA THR A 168 21.93 42.23 4.59
C THR A 168 23.18 42.04 5.43
N GLN A 169 23.03 41.69 6.71
CA GLN A 169 24.15 41.60 7.64
C GLN A 169 24.72 40.18 7.64
N ARG A 170 26.04 40.11 7.63
CA ARG A 170 26.81 38.87 7.72
C ARG A 170 27.45 38.71 9.09
N MET A 171 27.58 37.48 9.55
CA MET A 171 28.40 37.11 10.70
C MET A 171 29.47 36.11 10.25
N ASP A 172 30.72 36.32 10.67
CA ASP A 172 31.83 35.41 10.41
C ASP A 172 32.11 34.47 11.60
N GLY A 173 33.01 33.50 11.41
CA GLY A 173 33.48 32.57 12.45
C GLY A 173 34.27 33.21 13.60
N SER A 174 34.44 34.54 13.61
CA SER A 174 34.97 35.29 14.77
C SER A 174 33.89 35.99 15.58
N GLY A 175 32.62 35.81 15.19
CA GLY A 175 31.46 36.48 15.75
C GLY A 175 31.32 37.96 15.37
N GLN A 176 32.07 38.43 14.36
CA GLN A 176 31.96 39.81 13.89
C GLN A 176 30.82 39.96 12.88
N VAL A 177 30.01 41.01 13.09
CA VAL A 177 28.91 41.36 12.20
C VAL A 177 29.34 42.45 11.22
N SER A 178 29.11 42.23 9.93
CA SER A 178 29.34 43.19 8.84
C SER A 178 28.06 43.41 8.04
N ASN A 179 28.02 44.47 7.22
CA ASN A 179 26.91 44.72 6.31
C ASN A 179 27.36 44.49 4.87
N ASP A 180 26.63 43.65 4.13
CA ASP A 180 26.86 43.35 2.72
C ASP A 180 25.62 43.75 1.90
N PRO A 181 25.61 44.96 1.31
CA PRO A 181 24.48 45.45 0.52
C PRO A 181 24.13 44.60 -0.70
N THR A 182 25.02 43.71 -1.17
CA THR A 182 24.74 42.88 -2.35
C THR A 182 23.64 41.85 -2.07
N LEU A 183 23.47 41.46 -0.80
CA LEU A 183 22.41 40.55 -0.35
C LEU A 183 21.00 41.17 -0.40
N ALA A 184 20.88 42.47 -0.65
CA ALA A 184 19.57 43.10 -0.85
C ALA A 184 18.79 42.45 -2.01
N VAL A 185 19.47 41.84 -2.98
CA VAL A 185 18.85 41.09 -4.08
C VAL A 185 18.00 39.89 -3.61
N GLN A 186 18.30 39.34 -2.43
CA GLN A 186 17.58 38.21 -1.85
C GLN A 186 16.21 38.62 -1.29
N ASN A 187 15.97 39.93 -1.09
CA ASN A 187 14.69 40.49 -0.65
C ASN A 187 14.13 39.90 0.66
N ILE A 188 15.02 39.45 1.56
CA ILE A 188 14.64 38.91 2.87
C ILE A 188 14.53 40.06 3.87
N THR A 189 13.43 40.10 4.63
CA THR A 189 13.14 41.20 5.57
C THR A 189 12.90 40.69 6.99
N SER A 190 12.96 41.61 7.96
CA SER A 190 12.53 41.36 9.34
C SER A 190 11.00 41.36 9.40
N ALA A 191 10.38 40.19 9.59
CA ALA A 191 8.95 40.00 9.32
C ALA A 191 8.07 39.92 10.58
N TYR A 192 8.60 39.41 11.69
CA TYR A 192 7.80 39.21 12.90
C TYR A 192 8.59 39.41 14.19
N ARG A 193 8.14 40.36 15.03
CA ARG A 193 8.83 40.68 16.29
C ARG A 193 8.29 39.84 17.43
N VAL A 194 9.20 39.15 18.12
CA VAL A 194 8.90 38.36 19.32
C VAL A 194 9.40 39.12 20.55
N GLN A 195 8.49 39.39 21.48
CA GLN A 195 8.80 40.02 22.77
C GLN A 195 8.32 39.13 23.92
N ALA A 196 9.27 38.67 24.72
CA ALA A 196 9.03 37.89 25.95
C ALA A 196 10.09 38.25 27.00
N ASP A 197 9.97 37.72 28.22
CA ASP A 197 10.96 38.00 29.27
C ASP A 197 12.37 37.57 28.83
N GLY A 198 13.25 38.57 28.68
CA GLY A 198 14.63 38.36 28.20
C GLY A 198 14.78 38.12 26.70
N ILE A 199 13.70 38.25 25.91
CA ILE A 199 13.69 38.04 24.46
C ILE A 199 13.07 39.26 23.76
N ASP A 200 13.80 39.86 22.83
CA ASP A 200 13.30 40.93 21.96
C ASP A 200 14.00 40.87 20.60
N HIS A 201 13.49 40.04 19.69
CA HIS A 201 14.12 39.74 18.40
C HIS A 201 13.11 39.70 17.25
N GLN A 202 13.60 39.90 16.02
CA GLN A 202 12.82 39.72 14.78
C GLN A 202 13.06 38.35 14.16
N VAL A 203 12.02 37.73 13.63
CA VAL A 203 12.10 36.54 12.75
C VAL A 203 12.22 36.99 11.30
N ALA A 204 13.18 36.43 10.56
CA ALA A 204 13.33 36.70 9.13
C ALA A 204 12.12 36.19 8.32
N SER A 205 11.76 36.88 7.24
CA SER A 205 10.57 36.59 6.42
C SER A 205 10.50 35.14 5.96
N VAL A 206 11.59 34.61 5.40
CA VAL A 206 11.65 33.22 4.91
C VAL A 206 11.42 32.18 6.01
N PHE A 207 11.90 32.46 7.23
CA PHE A 207 11.68 31.57 8.38
C PHE A 207 10.27 31.74 8.95
N TRP A 208 9.76 32.96 8.99
CA TRP A 208 8.40 33.24 9.43
C TRP A 208 7.37 32.58 8.50
N ASP A 209 7.56 32.66 7.19
CA ASP A 209 6.70 32.01 6.19
C ASP A 209 6.72 30.49 6.37
N PHE A 210 7.91 29.90 6.52
CA PHE A 210 8.04 28.45 6.78
C PHE A 210 7.39 28.01 8.10
N MET A 211 7.57 28.77 9.18
CA MET A 211 6.97 28.46 10.49
C MET A 211 5.43 28.56 10.47
N ASN A 212 4.84 29.22 9.47
CA ASN A 212 3.39 29.36 9.30
C ASN A 212 2.85 28.60 8.06
N ALA A 213 3.68 27.81 7.38
CA ALA A 213 3.30 27.12 6.17
C ALA A 213 2.28 26.01 6.43
N GLN A 214 1.40 25.79 5.45
CA GLN A 214 0.56 24.61 5.34
C GLN A 214 1.21 23.63 4.36
N ALA A 215 1.12 22.35 4.68
CA ALA A 215 1.54 21.27 3.81
C ALA A 215 0.85 19.98 4.26
N LEU A 216 0.98 18.94 3.45
CA LEU A 216 0.62 17.58 3.85
C LEU A 216 1.32 17.19 5.15
N VAL A 217 0.50 16.86 6.15
CA VAL A 217 0.90 16.33 7.46
C VAL A 217 0.15 15.03 7.72
N TRP A 218 0.73 14.18 8.55
CA TRP A 218 0.05 13.03 9.13
C TRP A 218 -0.67 13.45 10.42
N GLN A 219 -1.99 13.28 10.50
CA GLN A 219 -2.74 13.59 11.71
C GLN A 219 -3.94 12.68 11.82
N ASP A 220 -4.21 12.19 13.04
CA ASP A 220 -5.41 11.39 13.36
C ASP A 220 -5.57 10.15 12.46
N GLY A 221 -4.45 9.56 12.03
CA GLY A 221 -4.41 8.33 11.24
C GLY A 221 -4.51 8.50 9.71
N ALA A 222 -4.49 9.74 9.21
CA ALA A 222 -4.58 10.03 7.79
C ALA A 222 -3.60 11.15 7.36
N PHE A 223 -3.33 11.23 6.06
CA PHE A 223 -2.69 12.39 5.46
C PHE A 223 -3.72 13.50 5.21
N GLY A 224 -3.35 14.74 5.50
CA GLY A 224 -4.19 15.90 5.20
C GLY A 224 -3.40 17.19 5.17
N GLU A 225 -3.89 18.17 4.42
CA GLU A 225 -3.33 19.51 4.40
C GLU A 225 -3.64 20.23 5.72
N ALA A 226 -2.60 20.61 6.45
CA ALA A 226 -2.74 21.43 7.65
C ALA A 226 -1.47 22.23 7.92
N ALA A 227 -1.49 23.08 8.96
CA ALA A 227 -0.29 23.79 9.40
C ALA A 227 0.81 22.79 9.78
N LEU A 228 2.02 22.96 9.21
CA LEU A 228 3.20 22.18 9.55
C LEU A 228 3.45 22.21 11.06
N PHE A 229 3.30 23.40 11.65
CA PHE A 229 3.42 23.61 13.09
C PHE A 229 2.09 24.11 13.65
N PRO A 230 1.40 23.33 14.51
CA PRO A 230 0.20 23.79 15.20
C PRO A 230 0.45 25.07 16.03
N ASN A 231 1.69 25.25 16.49
CA ASN A 231 2.21 26.50 17.01
C ASN A 231 3.55 26.81 16.33
N PRO A 232 3.73 27.98 15.69
CA PRO A 232 4.96 28.34 14.98
C PRO A 232 6.24 28.19 15.80
N PHE A 233 6.17 28.35 17.13
CA PHE A 233 7.31 28.26 18.04
C PHE A 233 7.44 26.90 18.74
N TYR A 234 6.64 25.90 18.36
CA TYR A 234 6.73 24.56 18.95
C TYR A 234 8.10 23.93 18.69
N ALA A 235 8.48 23.81 17.42
CA ALA A 235 9.72 23.15 17.03
C ALA A 235 10.97 23.99 17.40
N THR A 236 10.88 25.32 17.32
CA THR A 236 12.01 26.25 17.44
C THR A 236 12.18 26.88 18.81
N GLY A 237 11.10 27.13 19.56
CA GLY A 237 11.09 28.10 20.66
C GLY A 237 11.23 29.54 20.16
N PHE A 238 11.44 30.50 21.05
CA PHE A 238 11.58 31.91 20.64
C PHE A 238 12.97 32.22 20.05
N PRO A 239 13.08 33.19 19.12
CA PRO A 239 14.36 33.60 18.56
C PRO A 239 15.27 34.14 19.66
N ILE A 240 16.54 33.74 19.63
CA ILE A 240 17.60 34.24 20.54
C ILE A 240 18.65 35.08 19.81
N THR A 241 18.48 35.26 18.50
CA THR A 241 19.35 36.03 17.62
C THR A 241 18.50 36.73 16.56
N GLU A 242 18.99 37.85 16.01
CA GLU A 242 18.56 38.30 14.69
C GLU A 242 19.08 37.32 13.62
N ALA A 243 18.51 37.33 12.41
CA ALA A 243 19.05 36.55 11.31
C ALA A 243 20.31 37.20 10.70
N TYR A 244 21.27 36.36 10.33
CA TYR A 244 22.54 36.76 9.72
C TYR A 244 22.89 35.83 8.56
N TRP A 245 23.56 36.37 7.56
CA TRP A 245 24.19 35.59 6.50
C TRP A 245 25.59 35.14 6.91
N SER A 246 26.02 33.97 6.47
CA SER A 246 27.40 33.52 6.62
C SER A 246 27.86 32.79 5.36
N HIS A 247 29.17 32.80 5.15
CA HIS A 247 29.80 31.87 4.22
C HIS A 247 30.01 30.54 4.93
N VAL A 248 29.35 29.51 4.45
CA VAL A 248 29.48 28.15 4.99
C VAL A 248 29.98 27.22 3.89
N LEU A 249 30.78 26.23 4.26
CA LEU A 249 31.12 25.15 3.33
C LEU A 249 30.00 24.11 3.35
N VAL A 250 29.56 23.66 2.19
CA VAL A 250 28.64 22.52 2.04
C VAL A 250 29.27 21.57 1.04
N GLY A 251 29.69 20.38 1.48
CA GLY A 251 30.43 19.45 0.62
C GLY A 251 31.76 20.02 0.11
N GLY A 252 32.37 20.93 0.88
CA GLY A 252 33.60 21.65 0.53
C GLY A 252 33.39 22.90 -0.34
N VAL A 253 32.15 23.24 -0.69
CA VAL A 253 31.83 24.39 -1.54
C VAL A 253 31.35 25.57 -0.70
N PRO A 254 31.96 26.76 -0.81
CA PRO A 254 31.45 27.96 -0.16
C PRO A 254 30.07 28.36 -0.68
N GLN A 255 29.11 28.49 0.22
CA GLN A 255 27.74 28.92 -0.05
C GLN A 255 27.31 30.03 0.89
N ASP A 256 26.44 30.91 0.39
CA ASP A 256 25.76 31.90 1.18
C ASP A 256 24.52 31.29 1.83
N VAL A 257 24.55 31.20 3.16
CA VAL A 257 23.45 30.69 3.95
C VAL A 257 23.02 31.74 4.96
N LEU A 258 21.74 32.09 4.93
CA LEU A 258 21.11 32.84 6.01
C LEU A 258 20.81 31.86 7.15
N TRP A 259 21.09 32.24 8.38
CA TRP A 259 20.69 31.43 9.53
C TRP A 259 20.07 32.31 10.62
N GLN A 260 19.24 31.67 11.43
CA GLN A 260 18.71 32.26 12.66
C GLN A 260 18.56 31.18 13.72
N CYS A 261 19.04 31.48 14.92
CA CYS A 261 18.94 30.59 16.07
C CYS A 261 17.83 31.00 17.02
N PHE A 262 17.10 29.99 17.46
CA PHE A 262 16.00 30.03 18.42
C PHE A 262 16.37 29.19 19.64
N GLN A 263 15.58 29.25 20.71
CA GLN A 263 15.88 28.56 21.97
C GLN A 263 16.14 27.06 21.82
N ARG A 264 15.45 26.40 20.89
CA ARG A 264 15.49 24.94 20.70
C ARG A 264 16.19 24.50 19.42
N ARG A 265 16.19 25.32 18.37
CA ARG A 265 16.74 24.98 17.05
C ARG A 265 17.32 26.19 16.31
N CYS A 266 18.17 25.93 15.34
CA CYS A 266 18.57 26.93 14.34
C CYS A 266 17.99 26.55 12.98
N MET A 267 17.51 27.54 12.25
CA MET A 267 17.03 27.41 10.88
C MET A 267 18.04 28.02 9.92
N THR A 268 18.17 27.42 8.74
CA THR A 268 19.04 27.87 7.66
C THR A 268 18.22 28.10 6.40
N TYR A 269 18.58 29.12 5.61
CA TYR A 269 18.03 29.39 4.30
C TYR A 269 19.13 29.50 3.25
N ALA A 270 19.02 28.67 2.21
CA ALA A 270 19.96 28.63 1.09
C ALA A 270 19.17 28.87 -0.22
N PRO A 271 19.26 30.07 -0.83
CA PRO A 271 18.46 30.42 -2.01
C PRO A 271 18.78 29.59 -3.25
N ALA A 272 19.97 28.97 -3.29
CA ALA A 272 20.40 28.09 -4.38
C ALA A 272 19.74 26.71 -4.36
N ASN A 273 19.10 26.33 -3.24
CA ASN A 273 18.43 25.04 -3.12
C ASN A 273 17.08 25.04 -3.85
N ALA A 274 16.60 23.85 -4.23
CA ALA A 274 15.24 23.67 -4.74
C ALA A 274 14.20 24.06 -3.68
N ALA A 275 13.01 24.51 -4.09
CA ALA A 275 12.02 25.17 -3.23
C ALA A 275 11.72 24.41 -1.91
N GLY A 276 11.62 23.07 -1.94
CA GLY A 276 11.38 22.24 -0.75
C GLY A 276 12.54 22.13 0.25
N TRP A 277 13.74 22.56 -0.12
CA TRP A 277 14.98 22.50 0.67
C TRP A 277 15.63 23.87 0.85
N GLN A 278 14.91 24.95 0.51
CA GLN A 278 15.43 26.29 0.71
C GLN A 278 15.51 26.65 2.19
N VAL A 279 14.58 26.15 3.02
CA VAL A 279 14.60 26.29 4.48
C VAL A 279 14.81 24.93 5.12
N GLU A 280 15.78 24.83 6.01
CA GLU A 280 16.11 23.59 6.71
C GLU A 280 16.35 23.84 8.20
N PHE A 281 16.14 22.82 9.03
CA PHE A 281 16.69 22.81 10.38
C PHE A 281 18.12 22.29 10.36
N GLY A 282 19.01 22.93 11.12
CA GLY A 282 20.34 22.41 11.37
C GLY A 282 20.31 21.10 12.17
N ASN A 283 21.41 20.35 12.14
CA ASN A 283 21.57 19.08 12.84
C ASN A 283 21.77 19.25 14.36
N VAL A 284 20.90 20.04 15.00
CA VAL A 284 21.02 20.46 16.41
C VAL A 284 20.94 19.27 17.35
N GLY A 285 20.14 18.24 17.02
CA GLY A 285 20.02 17.04 17.84
C GLY A 285 21.34 16.27 17.89
N LEU A 286 21.99 16.09 16.74
CA LEU A 286 23.33 15.53 16.65
C LEU A 286 24.35 16.39 17.41
N HIS A 287 24.37 17.70 17.18
CA HIS A 287 25.33 18.62 17.81
C HIS A 287 25.20 18.60 19.34
N TYR A 288 23.96 18.61 19.85
CA TYR A 288 23.69 18.57 21.27
C TYR A 288 24.04 17.21 21.89
N TYR A 289 23.79 16.10 21.18
CA TYR A 289 24.24 14.78 21.64
C TYR A 289 25.76 14.76 21.85
N VAL A 290 26.51 15.18 20.82
CA VAL A 290 27.98 15.21 20.86
C VAL A 290 28.47 16.09 22.01
N TRP A 291 27.98 17.31 22.12
CA TRP A 291 28.39 18.25 23.18
C TRP A 291 28.02 17.80 24.60
N ARG A 292 26.90 17.10 24.77
CA ARG A 292 26.44 16.63 26.08
C ARG A 292 27.24 15.43 26.59
N TYR A 293 27.68 14.55 25.68
CA TYR A 293 28.26 13.25 26.02
C TYR A 293 29.74 13.08 25.64
N ASP A 294 30.41 14.11 25.09
CA ASP A 294 31.85 14.09 24.74
C ASP A 294 32.79 13.68 25.90
N ASP A 295 32.37 13.87 27.16
CA ASP A 295 33.10 13.50 28.37
C ASP A 295 32.82 12.07 28.91
N ASP A 296 31.86 11.31 28.36
CA ASP A 296 31.46 9.98 28.88
C ASP A 296 32.03 8.83 28.02
N PRO A 297 33.12 8.16 28.45
CA PRO A 297 33.75 7.08 27.70
C PRO A 297 32.94 5.76 27.69
N ASN A 298 31.82 5.67 28.43
CA ASN A 298 31.00 4.45 28.54
C ASN A 298 29.70 4.50 27.72
N GLN A 299 29.41 5.59 27.00
CA GLN A 299 28.22 5.65 26.14
C GLN A 299 28.54 5.12 24.74
N PRO A 300 27.59 4.40 24.10
CA PRO A 300 27.75 4.01 22.70
C PRO A 300 27.88 5.27 21.84
N THR A 301 28.96 5.35 21.06
CA THR A 301 29.07 6.32 19.97
C THR A 301 27.82 6.19 19.10
N PRO A 302 27.06 7.27 18.80
CA PRO A 302 26.00 7.19 17.82
C PRO A 302 26.60 6.64 16.53
N THR A 303 25.95 5.63 15.94
CA THR A 303 26.24 5.25 14.56
C THR A 303 25.72 6.38 13.69
N ALA A 304 26.52 7.44 13.54
CA ALA A 304 26.31 8.39 12.48
C ALA A 304 26.52 7.62 11.17
N THR A 305 25.43 7.27 10.48
CA THR A 305 25.51 7.17 9.03
C THR A 305 26.08 8.52 8.60
N ALA A 306 27.25 8.53 7.96
CA ALA A 306 27.84 9.76 7.46
C ALA A 306 26.77 10.58 6.73
N PRO A 307 26.77 11.92 6.81
CA PRO A 307 25.90 12.70 5.95
C PRO A 307 26.10 12.16 4.55
N VAL A 308 25.01 11.66 3.95
CA VAL A 308 25.02 11.38 2.51
C VAL A 308 25.49 12.70 1.91
N PRO A 309 26.63 12.74 1.19
CA PRO A 309 27.08 13.98 0.59
C PRO A 309 25.92 14.52 -0.23
N THR A 310 25.43 15.68 0.16
CA THR A 310 24.52 16.48 -0.65
C THR A 310 25.16 16.56 -2.04
N PRO A 311 24.52 16.06 -3.10
CA PRO A 311 25.10 16.18 -4.42
C PRO A 311 25.29 17.68 -4.72
N GLU A 312 26.54 18.08 -4.91
CA GLU A 312 26.94 19.40 -5.35
C GLU A 312 26.17 19.76 -6.64
N PRO A 313 25.55 20.94 -6.74
CA PRO A 313 24.80 21.34 -7.91
C PRO A 313 25.79 21.71 -9.01
N THR A 314 26.33 20.70 -9.69
CA THR A 314 26.87 20.93 -11.02
C THR A 314 25.68 21.25 -11.90
N ALA A 315 25.67 22.47 -12.45
CA ALA A 315 24.81 22.87 -13.56
C ALA A 315 25.13 21.99 -14.78
N THR A 316 24.63 20.77 -14.75
CA THR A 316 24.35 19.94 -15.90
C THR A 316 22.87 19.69 -15.76
N SER A 317 22.11 20.01 -16.80
CA SER A 317 20.76 19.49 -16.98
C SER A 317 20.72 18.09 -16.40
N ALA A 318 20.07 17.90 -15.24
CA ALA A 318 19.73 16.56 -14.83
C ALA A 318 18.98 16.01 -16.05
N PRO A 319 19.49 14.95 -16.70
CA PRO A 319 18.64 14.25 -17.64
C PRO A 319 17.38 13.95 -16.84
N LEU A 320 16.21 14.29 -17.41
CA LEU A 320 15.02 13.53 -17.09
C LEU A 320 15.45 12.05 -17.01
N PRO A 321 14.99 11.27 -16.02
CA PRO A 321 15.35 9.87 -15.92
C PRO A 321 15.36 9.26 -17.32
N THR A 322 16.52 8.78 -17.77
CA THR A 322 16.77 8.32 -19.15
C THR A 322 16.12 6.96 -19.39
N THR A 323 14.89 6.79 -18.94
CA THR A 323 14.16 5.54 -18.86
C THR A 323 12.72 5.78 -19.27
N ASP A 324 12.22 4.92 -20.15
CA ASP A 324 10.80 4.79 -20.46
C ASP A 324 9.95 4.76 -19.19
N GLN A 325 9.00 5.69 -19.05
CA GLN A 325 8.09 5.78 -17.91
C GLN A 325 6.66 5.46 -18.33
N LEU A 326 5.93 4.74 -17.48
CA LEU A 326 4.50 4.48 -17.65
C LEU A 326 3.73 5.24 -16.56
N TYR A 327 2.75 6.02 -16.97
CA TYR A 327 1.76 6.66 -16.11
C TYR A 327 0.37 6.13 -16.45
N LEU A 328 -0.50 6.08 -15.45
CA LEU A 328 -1.86 5.57 -15.58
C LEU A 328 -2.83 6.53 -14.90
N ALA A 329 -4.02 6.66 -15.49
CA ALA A 329 -5.21 7.11 -14.79
C ALA A 329 -6.31 6.05 -14.90
N GLN A 330 -6.93 5.69 -13.78
CA GLN A 330 -8.18 4.92 -13.75
C GLN A 330 -9.34 5.90 -13.63
N LEU A 331 -10.29 5.81 -14.56
CA LEU A 331 -11.39 6.78 -14.67
C LEU A 331 -12.71 6.12 -14.29
N SER A 332 -13.38 6.67 -13.29
CA SER A 332 -14.71 6.27 -12.83
C SER A 332 -15.63 7.49 -12.71
N GLY A 333 -16.93 7.25 -12.55
CA GLY A 333 -17.91 8.30 -12.26
C GLY A 333 -17.75 8.92 -10.87
N GLU A 334 -17.30 8.13 -9.89
CA GLU A 334 -17.11 8.57 -8.50
C GLU A 334 -16.00 9.61 -8.35
N ASN A 335 -14.97 9.50 -9.18
CA ASN A 335 -13.86 10.44 -9.23
C ASN A 335 -14.24 11.79 -9.86
N VAL A 336 -15.45 11.93 -10.43
CA VAL A 336 -15.92 13.18 -11.02
C VAL A 336 -16.41 14.11 -9.92
N LEU A 337 -15.95 15.36 -9.96
CA LEU A 337 -16.41 16.40 -9.04
C LEU A 337 -17.87 16.78 -9.30
N GLY A 338 -18.78 16.14 -8.57
CA GLY A 338 -20.23 16.27 -8.62
C GLY A 338 -20.93 14.90 -8.65
N ASP A 339 -22.23 14.86 -8.37
CA ASP A 339 -22.98 13.59 -8.34
C ASP A 339 -23.16 13.03 -9.78
N VAL A 340 -22.19 12.25 -10.26
CA VAL A 340 -22.31 11.46 -11.50
C VAL A 340 -22.50 9.99 -11.12
N ILE A 341 -23.67 9.45 -11.45
CA ILE A 341 -23.96 8.02 -11.32
C ILE A 341 -23.89 7.42 -12.72
N THR A 342 -22.85 6.62 -12.98
CA THR A 342 -22.64 5.91 -14.24
C THR A 342 -21.97 4.57 -13.95
N ASP A 343 -22.24 3.56 -14.78
CA ASP A 343 -21.48 2.32 -14.83
C ASP A 343 -20.38 2.35 -15.91
N GLY A 344 -20.19 3.50 -16.55
CA GLY A 344 -19.11 3.81 -17.47
C GLY A 344 -17.77 3.91 -16.75
N SER A 345 -16.72 3.38 -17.37
CA SER A 345 -15.35 3.43 -16.85
C SER A 345 -14.32 3.51 -17.99
N ALA A 346 -13.12 3.99 -17.67
CA ALA A 346 -12.01 4.03 -18.62
C ALA A 346 -10.65 3.94 -17.95
N ALA A 347 -9.62 3.75 -18.76
CA ALA A 347 -8.22 3.89 -18.35
C ALA A 347 -7.53 4.86 -19.31
N ALA A 348 -6.55 5.61 -18.85
CA ALA A 348 -5.65 6.35 -19.73
C ALA A 348 -4.20 5.96 -19.42
N TRP A 349 -3.56 5.31 -20.38
CA TRP A 349 -2.17 4.89 -20.30
C TRP A 349 -1.30 5.93 -20.99
N PHE A 350 -0.20 6.31 -20.36
CA PHE A 350 0.77 7.25 -20.91
C PHE A 350 2.17 6.67 -20.82
N HIS A 351 2.79 6.42 -21.97
CA HIS A 351 4.16 5.96 -22.07
C HIS A 351 5.05 7.11 -22.52
N VAL A 352 5.93 7.55 -21.63
CA VAL A 352 6.91 8.60 -21.91
C VAL A 352 8.16 7.95 -22.49
N SER A 353 8.58 8.42 -23.66
CA SER A 353 9.81 7.96 -24.30
C SER A 353 11.04 8.19 -23.42
N ALA A 354 12.06 7.34 -23.57
CA ALA A 354 13.31 7.45 -22.82
C ALA A 354 14.04 8.81 -22.94
N ASP A 355 13.76 9.62 -23.98
CA ASP A 355 14.29 10.98 -24.14
C ASP A 355 13.41 12.07 -23.50
N GLY A 356 12.25 11.70 -22.97
CA GLY A 356 11.27 12.58 -22.34
C GLY A 356 10.58 13.56 -23.29
N GLN A 357 10.63 13.32 -24.61
CA GLN A 357 10.13 14.27 -25.62
C GLN A 357 8.79 13.87 -26.23
N THR A 358 8.33 12.64 -26.05
CA THR A 358 7.06 12.17 -26.60
C THR A 358 6.33 11.33 -25.57
N VAL A 359 5.03 11.57 -25.44
CA VAL A 359 4.14 10.69 -24.68
C VAL A 359 3.23 9.97 -25.67
N ARG A 360 3.31 8.64 -25.70
CA ARG A 360 2.29 7.80 -26.35
C ARG A 360 1.16 7.56 -25.36
N TYR A 361 -0.07 7.55 -25.84
CA TYR A 361 -1.21 7.29 -24.99
C TYR A 361 -2.22 6.36 -25.62
N ARG A 362 -2.95 5.65 -24.76
CA ARG A 362 -4.01 4.73 -25.14
C ARG A 362 -5.14 4.78 -24.11
N ILE A 363 -6.37 4.92 -24.59
CA ILE A 363 -7.56 5.06 -23.73
C ILE A 363 -8.59 4.00 -24.09
N PRO A 364 -8.58 2.82 -23.45
CA PRO A 364 -9.72 1.91 -23.50
C PRO A 364 -10.90 2.45 -22.69
N VAL A 365 -12.12 2.20 -23.15
CA VAL A 365 -13.36 2.57 -22.47
C VAL A 365 -14.30 1.37 -22.34
N SER A 366 -15.08 1.36 -21.27
CA SER A 366 -16.13 0.37 -21.01
C SER A 366 -17.44 1.08 -20.69
N LYS A 367 -18.54 0.57 -21.26
CA LYS A 367 -19.92 1.07 -21.06
C LYS A 367 -20.16 2.58 -21.26
N LEU A 368 -19.21 3.30 -21.85
CA LEU A 368 -19.36 4.71 -22.23
C LEU A 368 -19.97 4.84 -23.63
N GLU A 369 -21.04 5.63 -23.74
CA GLU A 369 -21.73 5.90 -25.00
C GLU A 369 -21.69 7.39 -25.36
N TYR A 370 -21.76 7.71 -26.65
CA TYR A 370 -21.81 9.09 -27.15
C TYR A 370 -20.69 10.00 -26.63
N ILE A 371 -19.46 9.46 -26.56
CA ILE A 371 -18.26 10.19 -26.16
C ILE A 371 -18.02 11.38 -27.11
N THR A 372 -17.80 12.54 -26.52
CA THR A 372 -17.59 13.81 -27.22
C THR A 372 -16.13 14.24 -27.18
N THR A 373 -15.46 14.11 -26.03
CA THR A 373 -14.04 14.47 -25.88
C THR A 373 -13.35 13.63 -24.81
N ALA A 374 -12.05 13.42 -24.94
CA ALA A 374 -11.16 13.01 -23.86
C ALA A 374 -10.05 14.05 -23.70
N GLN A 375 -9.79 14.49 -22.47
CA GLN A 375 -8.91 15.63 -22.20
C GLN A 375 -8.02 15.35 -21.01
N LEU A 376 -6.75 15.72 -21.16
CA LEU A 376 -5.79 15.82 -20.08
C LEU A 376 -5.80 17.23 -19.51
N ARG A 377 -5.87 17.34 -18.19
CA ARG A 377 -6.08 18.58 -17.45
C ARG A 377 -5.07 18.69 -16.31
N LEU A 378 -4.81 19.90 -15.86
CA LEU A 378 -4.13 20.14 -14.58
C LEU A 378 -5.15 20.25 -13.45
N GLY A 379 -4.82 19.78 -12.26
CA GLY A 379 -5.63 19.90 -11.05
C GLY A 379 -5.60 18.63 -10.19
N ASP A 380 -5.78 18.83 -8.89
CA ASP A 380 -5.77 17.78 -7.88
C ASP A 380 -7.16 17.13 -7.76
N ASP A 381 -7.35 16.18 -6.84
CA ASP A 381 -8.60 15.40 -6.76
C ASP A 381 -9.85 16.23 -6.53
N ASP A 382 -9.73 17.36 -5.84
CA ASP A 382 -10.83 18.26 -5.49
C ASP A 382 -10.99 19.47 -6.41
N GLU A 383 -10.15 19.61 -7.45
CA GLU A 383 -10.17 20.78 -8.33
C GLU A 383 -10.31 20.43 -9.80
N ASN A 384 -11.28 21.06 -10.47
CA ASN A 384 -11.37 21.05 -11.92
C ASN A 384 -10.49 22.15 -12.52
N GLY A 385 -9.37 21.78 -13.13
CA GLY A 385 -8.48 22.74 -13.76
C GLY A 385 -8.45 22.70 -15.30
N PRO A 386 -7.55 23.50 -15.90
CA PRO A 386 -7.55 23.78 -17.33
C PRO A 386 -7.06 22.58 -18.15
N VAL A 387 -7.58 22.47 -19.38
CA VAL A 387 -7.12 21.49 -20.36
C VAL A 387 -5.71 21.85 -20.82
N VAL A 388 -4.84 20.86 -20.82
CA VAL A 388 -3.45 20.98 -21.29
C VAL A 388 -3.16 20.11 -22.51
N VAL A 389 -3.92 19.03 -22.74
CA VAL A 389 -3.88 18.25 -23.99
C VAL A 389 -5.29 17.76 -24.32
N THR A 390 -5.68 17.82 -25.60
CA THR A 390 -6.91 17.15 -26.09
C THR A 390 -6.53 15.80 -26.67
N LEU A 391 -6.91 14.73 -25.97
CA LEU A 391 -6.56 13.35 -26.34
C LEU A 391 -7.53 12.77 -27.37
N PHE A 392 -8.79 13.22 -27.35
CA PHE A 392 -9.84 12.90 -28.32
C PHE A 392 -10.80 14.09 -28.48
N ASP A 393 -11.14 14.44 -29.73
CA ASP A 393 -11.92 15.64 -30.08
C ASP A 393 -13.33 15.34 -30.64
N GLY A 394 -13.78 14.08 -30.59
CA GLY A 394 -15.08 13.65 -31.11
C GLY A 394 -15.07 13.25 -32.58
N ARG A 395 -13.90 13.25 -33.26
CA ARG A 395 -13.76 12.82 -34.66
C ARG A 395 -12.92 11.55 -34.76
N GLY A 396 -13.55 10.40 -34.98
CA GLY A 396 -12.88 9.10 -35.11
C GLY A 396 -13.88 7.95 -35.09
N ALA A 397 -13.54 6.80 -35.68
CA ALA A 397 -14.45 5.68 -35.84
C ALA A 397 -14.73 4.94 -34.51
N ALA A 398 -16.00 4.74 -34.20
CA ALA A 398 -16.42 3.75 -33.21
C ALA A 398 -16.08 2.33 -33.69
N VAL A 399 -15.46 1.51 -32.84
CA VAL A 399 -15.24 0.08 -33.13
C VAL A 399 -15.69 -0.75 -31.93
N THR A 400 -16.48 -1.81 -32.16
CA THR A 400 -17.05 -2.80 -31.22
C THR A 400 -16.01 -3.80 -30.67
N PRO A 401 -16.29 -4.55 -29.59
CA PRO A 401 -15.59 -4.58 -28.28
C PRO A 401 -14.29 -5.41 -28.22
N PRO A 402 -13.42 -5.22 -27.19
CA PRO A 402 -13.46 -4.19 -26.15
C PRO A 402 -12.82 -2.90 -26.68
N ARG A 403 -13.58 -1.81 -26.61
CA ARG A 403 -13.51 -0.68 -27.54
C ARG A 403 -12.45 0.33 -27.09
N LEU A 404 -11.26 0.23 -27.64
CA LEU A 404 -10.29 1.34 -27.63
C LEU A 404 -10.97 2.63 -28.11
N LEU A 405 -10.99 3.68 -27.28
CA LEU A 405 -11.50 5.01 -27.67
C LEU A 405 -10.53 5.70 -28.61
N VAL A 406 -9.27 5.81 -28.19
CA VAL A 406 -8.22 6.50 -28.92
C VAL A 406 -6.85 5.98 -28.52
N GLU A 407 -5.96 5.94 -29.50
CA GLU A 407 -4.51 5.85 -29.29
C GLU A 407 -3.83 6.96 -30.07
N GLY A 408 -2.71 7.46 -29.55
CA GLY A 408 -2.00 8.56 -30.17
C GLY A 408 -0.69 8.87 -29.48
N SER A 409 -0.10 10.00 -29.88
CA SER A 409 1.07 10.56 -29.20
C SER A 409 1.00 12.07 -29.20
N PHE A 410 1.58 12.69 -28.19
CA PHE A 410 1.75 14.13 -28.13
C PHE A 410 3.17 14.51 -27.72
N ASP A 411 3.60 15.70 -28.13
CA ASP A 411 4.85 16.33 -27.73
C ASP A 411 4.62 17.74 -27.15
N ALA A 412 5.70 18.48 -26.87
CA ALA A 412 5.62 19.82 -26.30
C ALA A 412 4.81 20.82 -27.17
N GLY A 413 4.73 20.59 -28.48
CA GLY A 413 3.97 21.43 -29.42
C GLY A 413 2.46 21.21 -29.37
N ASP A 414 2.00 20.12 -28.77
CA ASP A 414 0.58 19.80 -28.59
C ASP A 414 0.01 20.33 -27.27
N LEU A 415 0.88 20.86 -26.38
CA LEU A 415 0.46 21.46 -25.12
C LEU A 415 -0.33 22.74 -25.36
N VAL A 416 -1.46 22.87 -24.67
CA VAL A 416 -2.35 24.03 -24.74
C VAL A 416 -2.62 24.64 -23.36
N GLY A 417 -3.34 25.75 -23.35
CA GLY A 417 -3.75 26.40 -22.10
C GLY A 417 -2.54 26.94 -21.31
N PRO A 418 -2.43 26.68 -20.00
CA PRO A 418 -1.33 27.21 -19.18
C PRO A 418 0.04 26.61 -19.53
N LEU A 419 0.09 25.51 -20.29
CA LEU A 419 1.33 24.87 -20.72
C LEU A 419 1.68 25.15 -22.20
N ASP A 420 0.96 26.04 -22.88
CA ASP A 420 1.26 26.42 -24.27
C ASP A 420 2.69 27.00 -24.38
N GLY A 421 3.52 26.36 -25.21
CA GLY A 421 4.93 26.70 -25.40
C GLY A 421 5.88 26.27 -24.26
N ALA A 422 5.39 25.57 -23.24
CA ALA A 422 6.22 24.98 -22.18
C ALA A 422 6.91 23.69 -22.67
N PRO A 423 8.05 23.29 -22.09
CA PRO A 423 8.62 21.97 -22.36
C PRO A 423 7.72 20.86 -21.80
N LEU A 424 7.69 19.71 -22.46
CA LEU A 424 6.92 18.53 -22.05
C LEU A 424 7.23 18.09 -20.61
N SER A 425 8.46 18.32 -20.14
CA SER A 425 8.88 18.10 -18.76
C SER A 425 8.00 18.80 -17.71
N THR A 426 7.34 19.90 -18.06
CA THR A 426 6.42 20.62 -17.15
C THR A 426 5.15 19.82 -16.91
N LEU A 427 4.59 19.21 -17.96
CA LEU A 427 3.45 18.31 -17.85
C LEU A 427 3.85 17.01 -17.14
N LEU A 428 5.04 16.48 -17.41
CA LEU A 428 5.57 15.29 -16.73
C LEU A 428 5.80 15.51 -15.24
N ALA A 429 6.14 16.75 -14.82
CA ALA A 429 6.20 17.10 -13.41
C ALA A 429 4.81 17.04 -12.76
N ALA A 430 3.77 17.54 -13.44
CA ALA A 430 2.39 17.43 -12.98
C ALA A 430 1.91 15.97 -12.91
N PHE A 431 2.30 15.13 -13.88
CA PHE A 431 2.06 13.68 -13.82
C PHE A 431 2.74 13.03 -12.60
N SER A 432 3.90 13.56 -12.19
CA SER A 432 4.67 13.03 -11.07
C SER A 432 4.18 13.52 -9.71
N SER A 433 3.50 14.68 -9.66
CA SER A 433 2.98 15.27 -8.42
C SER A 433 1.51 14.92 -8.14
N GLY A 434 0.81 14.33 -9.11
CA GLY A 434 -0.64 14.07 -9.02
C GLY A 434 -1.51 15.26 -9.42
N ASP A 435 -0.91 16.32 -9.99
CA ASP A 435 -1.59 17.57 -10.36
C ASP A 435 -2.12 17.51 -11.81
N ALA A 436 -2.36 16.31 -12.35
CA ALA A 436 -2.86 16.14 -13.71
C ALA A 436 -3.82 14.97 -13.79
N TYR A 437 -4.99 15.19 -14.39
CA TYR A 437 -6.03 14.18 -14.50
C TYR A 437 -6.58 14.07 -15.92
N VAL A 438 -7.22 12.94 -16.20
CA VAL A 438 -7.95 12.70 -17.46
C VAL A 438 -9.44 12.77 -17.20
N THR A 439 -10.17 13.37 -18.13
CA THR A 439 -11.63 13.37 -18.18
C THR A 439 -12.12 12.85 -19.52
N ILE A 440 -13.19 12.07 -19.49
CA ILE A 440 -13.96 11.70 -20.69
C ILE A 440 -15.37 12.27 -20.56
N ASN A 441 -15.76 13.04 -21.56
CA ASN A 441 -17.05 13.73 -21.60
C ASN A 441 -17.96 13.05 -22.63
N THR A 442 -19.23 12.86 -22.29
CA THR A 442 -20.25 12.35 -23.22
C THR A 442 -21.30 13.41 -23.49
N SER A 443 -22.22 13.15 -24.43
CA SER A 443 -23.33 14.07 -24.67
C SER A 443 -24.24 14.23 -23.46
N GLN A 444 -24.30 13.23 -22.58
CA GLN A 444 -25.08 13.25 -21.34
C GLN A 444 -24.36 14.01 -20.23
N TYR A 445 -23.03 13.87 -20.14
CA TYR A 445 -22.20 14.54 -19.14
C TYR A 445 -21.12 15.41 -19.81
N PRO A 446 -21.46 16.65 -20.23
CA PRO A 446 -20.55 17.52 -20.98
C PRO A 446 -19.34 18.02 -20.19
N THR A 447 -19.39 17.91 -18.86
CA THR A 447 -18.32 18.31 -17.93
C THR A 447 -17.49 17.13 -17.42
N GLY A 448 -17.80 15.90 -17.85
CA GLY A 448 -17.13 14.67 -17.42
C GLY A 448 -18.15 13.61 -17.01
N GLU A 449 -18.16 12.47 -17.71
CA GLU A 449 -18.85 11.27 -17.24
C GLU A 449 -17.92 10.43 -16.35
N VAL A 450 -16.63 10.37 -16.69
CA VAL A 450 -15.60 9.73 -15.87
C VAL A 450 -14.35 10.60 -15.76
N ARG A 451 -13.69 10.54 -14.59
CA ARG A 451 -12.47 11.30 -14.24
C ARG A 451 -11.47 10.38 -13.55
N GLY A 452 -10.17 10.64 -13.69
CA GLY A 452 -9.12 9.89 -12.99
C GLY A 452 -7.79 10.63 -12.98
N GLN A 453 -7.10 10.64 -11.84
CA GLN A 453 -5.77 11.24 -11.74
C GLN A 453 -4.72 10.45 -12.50
N VAL A 454 -3.79 11.17 -13.12
CA VAL A 454 -2.59 10.61 -13.72
C VAL A 454 -1.53 10.48 -12.63
N GLY A 455 -1.16 9.24 -12.32
CA GLY A 455 -0.10 8.93 -11.36
C GLY A 455 1.05 8.19 -12.02
N PHE A 456 2.23 8.27 -11.38
CA PHE A 456 3.36 7.39 -11.68
C PHE A 456 2.88 5.94 -11.58
N GLY A 457 3.25 5.11 -12.57
CA GLY A 457 2.77 3.75 -12.75
C GLY A 457 2.46 3.08 -11.43
N THR A 458 1.18 2.99 -11.10
CA THR A 458 0.72 2.15 -10.00
C THR A 458 1.12 0.73 -10.32
N ASP A 459 1.27 -0.12 -9.31
CA ASP A 459 1.47 -1.52 -9.60
C ASP A 459 0.32 -2.04 -10.47
N VAL A 460 0.66 -2.78 -11.52
CA VAL A 460 -0.31 -3.18 -12.53
C VAL A 460 -0.55 -4.67 -12.43
N LEU A 461 -1.81 -5.04 -12.26
CA LEU A 461 -2.24 -6.43 -12.28
C LEU A 461 -2.74 -6.78 -13.69
N LEU A 462 -2.12 -7.76 -14.33
CA LEU A 462 -2.47 -8.20 -15.69
C LEU A 462 -2.91 -9.66 -15.69
N ARG A 463 -3.75 -10.02 -16.67
CA ARG A 463 -4.16 -11.39 -16.93
C ARG A 463 -4.14 -11.71 -18.41
N ALA A 464 -3.91 -12.97 -18.75
CA ALA A 464 -4.23 -13.53 -20.06
C ALA A 464 -4.97 -14.85 -19.89
N ASP A 465 -6.09 -15.01 -20.60
CA ASP A 465 -6.72 -16.30 -20.80
C ASP A 465 -6.21 -16.89 -22.10
N LEU A 466 -5.76 -18.14 -22.03
CA LEU A 466 -5.04 -18.81 -23.10
C LEU A 466 -5.87 -19.94 -23.65
N SER A 467 -6.05 -19.95 -24.96
CA SER A 467 -6.74 -21.03 -25.68
C SER A 467 -6.18 -21.16 -27.08
N GLY A 468 -6.50 -22.28 -27.74
CA GLY A 468 -6.15 -22.45 -29.16
C GLY A 468 -6.88 -21.47 -30.06
N ASP A 469 -8.10 -21.06 -29.71
CA ASP A 469 -8.90 -20.08 -30.46
C ASP A 469 -8.36 -18.65 -30.37
N SER A 470 -7.54 -18.36 -29.36
CA SER A 470 -6.98 -17.02 -29.10
C SER A 470 -5.63 -16.79 -29.78
N LEU A 471 -5.12 -17.78 -30.51
CA LEU A 471 -3.94 -17.64 -31.34
C LEU A 471 -4.26 -16.90 -32.65
N PRO A 472 -3.29 -16.17 -33.24
CA PRO A 472 -3.45 -15.56 -34.56
C PRO A 472 -3.86 -16.57 -35.64
N ASP A 473 -3.30 -17.78 -35.56
CA ASP A 473 -3.71 -18.95 -36.33
C ASP A 473 -4.37 -19.96 -35.36
N PRO A 474 -5.72 -20.03 -35.33
CA PRO A 474 -6.43 -20.84 -34.34
C PRO A 474 -6.11 -22.34 -34.45
N VAL A 475 -5.90 -22.97 -33.29
CA VAL A 475 -5.65 -24.40 -33.14
C VAL A 475 -6.83 -25.07 -32.43
N ALA A 476 -7.38 -26.14 -33.01
CA ALA A 476 -8.46 -26.89 -32.38
C ALA A 476 -7.91 -27.76 -31.24
N THR A 477 -8.08 -27.31 -30.01
CA THR A 477 -7.63 -27.99 -28.79
C THR A 477 -8.57 -27.67 -27.62
N ASP A 478 -8.67 -28.59 -26.66
CA ASP A 478 -9.30 -28.37 -25.35
C ASP A 478 -8.31 -27.93 -24.27
N ALA A 479 -7.03 -27.76 -24.65
CA ALA A 479 -6.01 -27.14 -23.82
C ALA A 479 -6.38 -25.68 -23.53
N ALA A 480 -6.13 -25.26 -22.30
CA ALA A 480 -6.30 -23.87 -21.91
C ALA A 480 -5.27 -23.47 -20.85
N GLY A 481 -5.18 -22.18 -20.58
CA GLY A 481 -4.36 -21.69 -19.48
C GLY A 481 -4.76 -20.29 -19.03
N VAL A 482 -4.23 -19.89 -17.88
CA VAL A 482 -4.36 -18.55 -17.33
C VAL A 482 -2.98 -18.09 -16.91
N ALA A 483 -2.59 -16.90 -17.35
CA ALA A 483 -1.41 -16.21 -16.86
C ALA A 483 -1.82 -14.99 -16.05
N VAL A 484 -1.21 -14.81 -14.88
CA VAL A 484 -1.37 -13.62 -14.05
C VAL A 484 -0.02 -12.95 -13.93
N PHE A 485 0.03 -11.64 -14.11
CA PHE A 485 1.23 -10.83 -13.95
C PHE A 485 0.99 -9.70 -12.95
N TYR A 486 2.04 -9.33 -12.23
CA TYR A 486 2.06 -8.15 -11.37
C TYR A 486 3.31 -7.34 -11.67
N TYR A 487 3.09 -6.14 -12.20
CA TYR A 487 4.16 -5.18 -12.41
C TYR A 487 4.36 -4.39 -11.12
N ASP A 488 5.48 -4.61 -10.44
CA ASP A 488 5.94 -3.77 -9.34
C ASP A 488 6.69 -2.59 -9.97
N ALA A 489 6.03 -1.44 -10.01
CA ALA A 489 6.57 -0.27 -10.70
C ALA A 489 7.77 0.33 -9.94
N SER A 490 7.75 0.22 -8.60
CA SER A 490 8.84 0.68 -7.74
C SER A 490 10.11 -0.15 -7.93
N ALA A 491 9.96 -1.46 -8.09
CA ALA A 491 11.06 -2.38 -8.34
C ALA A 491 11.43 -2.46 -9.83
N GLY A 492 10.54 -2.04 -10.74
CA GLY A 492 10.71 -2.18 -12.18
C GLY A 492 10.70 -3.64 -12.64
N THR A 493 9.88 -4.48 -11.99
CA THR A 493 9.85 -5.94 -12.21
C THR A 493 8.46 -6.42 -12.56
N LEU A 494 8.36 -7.49 -13.35
CA LEU A 494 7.09 -8.12 -13.71
C LEU A 494 7.06 -9.55 -13.19
N GLY A 495 6.43 -9.76 -12.02
CA GLY A 495 6.14 -11.08 -11.48
C GLY A 495 5.08 -11.78 -12.32
N TYR A 496 5.15 -13.11 -12.46
CA TYR A 496 4.18 -13.88 -13.23
C TYR A 496 3.95 -15.28 -12.66
N GLN A 497 2.74 -15.80 -12.85
CA GLN A 497 2.42 -17.22 -12.72
C GLN A 497 1.59 -17.66 -13.93
N LEU A 498 1.91 -18.83 -14.48
CA LEU A 498 1.21 -19.44 -15.60
C LEU A 498 0.67 -20.80 -15.17
N ARG A 499 -0.64 -20.97 -15.33
CA ARG A 499 -1.37 -22.22 -15.08
C ARG A 499 -1.94 -22.74 -16.39
N VAL A 500 -1.90 -24.05 -16.60
CA VAL A 500 -2.37 -24.72 -17.81
C VAL A 500 -3.21 -25.94 -17.45
N ARG A 501 -4.07 -26.35 -18.38
CA ARG A 501 -4.88 -27.57 -18.30
C ARG A 501 -4.96 -28.25 -19.65
N ASN A 502 -4.99 -29.58 -19.65
CA ASN A 502 -5.01 -30.42 -20.85
C ASN A 502 -3.89 -30.06 -21.84
N LEU A 503 -2.74 -29.61 -21.34
CA LEU A 503 -1.60 -29.22 -22.17
C LEU A 503 -0.47 -30.22 -21.95
N ASP A 504 -0.02 -30.85 -23.02
CA ASP A 504 1.01 -31.88 -22.95
C ASP A 504 2.28 -31.43 -23.67
N ARG A 505 3.43 -31.86 -23.15
CA ARG A 505 4.75 -31.73 -23.80
C ARG A 505 5.10 -30.26 -24.07
N THR A 506 4.84 -29.38 -23.09
CA THR A 506 5.11 -27.94 -23.23
C THR A 506 6.60 -27.69 -23.35
N THR A 507 6.98 -27.00 -24.42
CA THR A 507 8.39 -26.67 -24.71
C THR A 507 8.73 -25.26 -24.25
N GLN A 508 7.87 -24.27 -24.51
CA GLN A 508 8.14 -22.88 -24.15
C GLN A 508 6.86 -22.13 -23.81
N ALA A 509 7.00 -21.12 -22.94
CA ALA A 509 6.03 -20.03 -22.80
C ALA A 509 6.75 -18.72 -23.12
N LEU A 510 6.24 -17.97 -24.10
CA LEU A 510 6.91 -16.85 -24.74
C LEU A 510 6.01 -15.62 -24.75
N ILE A 511 6.58 -14.45 -24.46
CA ILE A 511 5.95 -13.19 -24.82
C ILE A 511 6.49 -12.80 -26.20
N THR A 512 5.59 -12.52 -27.14
CA THR A 512 5.90 -12.24 -28.54
C THR A 512 5.28 -10.96 -29.06
N MET A 513 5.94 -10.28 -30.00
CA MET A 513 5.43 -9.13 -30.75
C MET A 513 5.36 -9.43 -32.27
N ASP A 514 4.68 -8.55 -33.03
CA ASP A 514 4.52 -8.59 -34.49
C ASP A 514 3.96 -9.93 -35.01
N ASP A 515 2.64 -10.12 -34.93
CA ASP A 515 1.94 -11.36 -35.35
C ASP A 515 2.51 -12.64 -34.70
N ALA A 516 2.98 -12.54 -33.46
CA ALA A 516 3.51 -13.64 -32.64
C ALA A 516 4.81 -14.32 -33.15
N ALA A 517 5.58 -13.67 -34.02
CA ALA A 517 6.83 -14.21 -34.57
C ALA A 517 8.09 -13.80 -33.79
N THR A 518 8.08 -12.63 -33.16
CA THR A 518 9.28 -12.06 -32.54
C THR A 518 9.25 -12.25 -31.02
N VAL A 519 10.14 -13.08 -30.48
CA VAL A 519 10.23 -13.29 -29.02
C VAL A 519 10.84 -12.07 -28.34
N VAL A 520 10.11 -11.53 -27.36
CA VAL A 520 10.58 -10.43 -26.49
C VAL A 520 10.90 -10.87 -25.07
N ALA A 521 10.29 -11.95 -24.58
CA ALA A 521 10.68 -12.58 -23.31
C ALA A 521 10.35 -14.08 -23.32
N THR A 522 11.09 -14.87 -22.55
CA THR A 522 10.82 -16.31 -22.33
C THR A 522 10.49 -16.54 -20.86
N LEU A 523 9.30 -17.06 -20.58
CA LEU A 523 8.81 -17.31 -19.22
C LEU A 523 9.08 -18.74 -18.74
N TYR A 524 9.15 -19.67 -19.70
CA TYR A 524 9.36 -21.10 -19.47
C TYR A 524 10.08 -21.71 -20.67
N ALA A 525 10.96 -22.68 -20.40
CA ALA A 525 11.58 -23.50 -21.43
C ALA A 525 11.88 -24.91 -20.89
N SER A 526 11.54 -25.95 -21.66
CA SER A 526 11.77 -27.36 -21.33
C SER A 526 12.00 -28.20 -22.58
N ASP A 527 12.43 -29.45 -22.40
CA ASP A 527 12.60 -30.43 -23.49
C ASP A 527 11.25 -31.11 -23.91
N GLY A 528 10.13 -30.81 -23.22
CA GLY A 528 8.78 -31.30 -23.57
C GLY A 528 8.44 -32.71 -23.08
N ASP A 529 9.03 -33.15 -21.97
CA ASP A 529 8.93 -34.52 -21.45
C ASP A 529 7.81 -34.73 -20.38
N SER A 530 6.99 -33.72 -20.08
CA SER A 530 5.91 -33.77 -19.07
C SER A 530 4.50 -33.59 -19.65
N GLU A 531 3.52 -34.22 -19.02
CA GLU A 531 2.10 -33.79 -19.06
C GLU A 531 1.98 -32.62 -18.07
N ASP A 532 1.46 -31.48 -18.52
CA ASP A 532 1.46 -30.24 -17.76
C ASP A 532 0.00 -29.87 -17.39
N ASP A 533 -0.39 -30.17 -16.14
CA ASP A 533 -1.66 -29.73 -15.56
C ASP A 533 -1.38 -28.98 -14.23
N GLY A 534 -1.97 -27.78 -14.10
CA GLY A 534 -1.79 -26.91 -12.93
C GLY A 534 -0.77 -25.81 -13.19
N VAL A 535 0.02 -25.44 -12.17
CA VAL A 535 1.03 -24.37 -12.29
C VAL A 535 2.21 -24.85 -13.13
N LEU A 536 2.35 -24.29 -14.33
CA LEU A 536 3.47 -24.57 -15.24
C LEU A 536 4.74 -23.86 -14.78
N THR A 537 4.64 -22.56 -14.46
CA THR A 537 5.80 -21.76 -14.02
C THR A 537 5.36 -20.58 -13.16
N THR A 538 6.24 -20.15 -12.26
CA THR A 538 6.15 -18.89 -11.52
C THR A 538 7.53 -18.24 -11.58
N GLY A 539 7.59 -16.94 -11.81
CA GLY A 539 8.85 -16.24 -11.96
C GLY A 539 8.70 -14.72 -11.94
N GLN A 540 9.80 -14.05 -12.26
CA GLN A 540 9.86 -12.60 -12.31
C GLN A 540 10.78 -12.18 -13.45
N LEU A 541 10.33 -11.23 -14.26
CA LEU A 541 11.13 -10.61 -15.30
C LEU A 541 11.74 -9.29 -14.81
N VAL A 542 12.98 -9.05 -15.24
CA VAL A 542 13.71 -7.78 -15.11
C VAL A 542 14.13 -7.29 -16.49
N ALA A 543 14.54 -6.01 -16.60
CA ALA A 543 14.74 -5.37 -17.91
C ALA A 543 15.77 -6.07 -18.81
N SER A 544 16.76 -6.74 -18.20
CA SER A 544 17.76 -7.53 -18.93
C SER A 544 17.22 -8.79 -19.59
N ASP A 545 16.03 -9.24 -19.23
CA ASP A 545 15.38 -10.43 -19.81
C ASP A 545 14.70 -10.11 -21.14
N LEU A 546 14.56 -8.82 -21.48
CA LEU A 546 13.92 -8.37 -22.72
C LEU A 546 14.86 -8.52 -23.92
N GLY A 547 14.35 -9.17 -24.96
CA GLY A 547 15.02 -9.39 -26.24
C GLY A 547 14.30 -8.73 -27.41
N GLY A 548 14.83 -8.97 -28.61
CA GLY A 548 14.21 -8.50 -29.85
C GLY A 548 14.05 -6.97 -29.90
N PRO A 549 12.89 -6.45 -30.36
CA PRO A 549 12.60 -5.02 -30.43
C PRO A 549 12.60 -4.29 -29.08
N LEU A 550 12.45 -5.02 -27.97
CA LEU A 550 12.45 -4.46 -26.61
C LEU A 550 13.79 -4.63 -25.89
N ALA A 551 14.84 -5.07 -26.58
CA ALA A 551 16.16 -5.20 -25.98
C ALA A 551 16.66 -3.84 -25.44
N GLY A 552 16.90 -3.77 -24.13
CA GLY A 552 17.32 -2.55 -23.44
C GLY A 552 16.19 -1.60 -23.05
N ALA A 553 14.93 -1.98 -23.28
CA ALA A 553 13.76 -1.23 -22.79
C ALA A 553 13.49 -1.50 -21.30
N SER A 554 12.61 -0.71 -20.68
CA SER A 554 12.12 -0.94 -19.31
C SER A 554 11.00 -1.99 -19.28
N LEU A 555 10.72 -2.59 -18.12
CA LEU A 555 9.53 -3.44 -17.98
C LEU A 555 8.23 -2.66 -18.16
N GLY A 556 8.19 -1.38 -17.77
CA GLY A 556 7.06 -0.50 -18.07
C GLY A 556 6.76 -0.40 -19.57
N ARG A 557 7.78 -0.45 -20.43
CA ARG A 557 7.59 -0.55 -21.88
C ARG A 557 6.91 -1.86 -22.26
N LEU A 558 7.41 -3.00 -21.76
CA LEU A 558 6.77 -4.29 -22.04
C LEU A 558 5.30 -4.29 -21.56
N VAL A 559 5.03 -3.80 -20.37
CA VAL A 559 3.67 -3.69 -19.80
C VAL A 559 2.77 -2.86 -20.71
N TYR A 560 3.26 -1.73 -21.23
CA TYR A 560 2.52 -0.92 -22.20
C TYR A 560 2.17 -1.71 -23.47
N GLU A 561 3.13 -2.46 -24.04
CA GLU A 561 2.91 -3.27 -25.26
C GLU A 561 1.94 -4.43 -25.01
N LEU A 562 2.03 -5.08 -23.84
CA LEU A 562 1.10 -6.14 -23.42
C LEU A 562 -0.33 -5.60 -23.38
N ILE A 563 -0.56 -4.51 -22.66
CA ILE A 563 -1.90 -3.89 -22.51
C ILE A 563 -2.42 -3.32 -23.83
N SER A 564 -1.52 -2.87 -24.71
CA SER A 564 -1.87 -2.38 -26.04
C SER A 564 -2.20 -3.52 -27.02
N GLY A 565 -1.97 -4.77 -26.64
CA GLY A 565 -2.17 -5.94 -27.49
C GLY A 565 -1.12 -6.11 -28.59
N ASP A 566 -0.07 -5.30 -28.56
CA ASP A 566 1.08 -5.37 -29.47
C ASP A 566 2.05 -6.49 -29.05
N ALA A 567 1.99 -6.90 -27.78
CA ALA A 567 2.63 -8.09 -27.25
C ALA A 567 1.59 -9.10 -26.74
N THR A 568 1.80 -10.38 -27.04
CA THR A 568 0.90 -11.49 -26.66
C THR A 568 1.67 -12.63 -25.99
N LEU A 569 0.97 -13.46 -25.23
CA LEU A 569 1.52 -14.68 -24.64
C LEU A 569 1.22 -15.88 -25.55
N LYS A 570 2.22 -16.73 -25.76
CA LYS A 570 2.12 -17.95 -26.57
C LYS A 570 2.84 -19.12 -25.92
N LEU A 571 2.20 -20.28 -25.89
CA LEU A 571 2.80 -21.53 -25.42
C LEU A 571 2.95 -22.50 -26.60
N THR A 572 4.13 -23.09 -26.69
CA THR A 572 4.47 -24.07 -27.73
C THR A 572 4.62 -25.44 -27.12
N THR A 573 4.25 -26.48 -27.85
CA THR A 573 4.46 -27.88 -27.45
C THR A 573 5.33 -28.60 -28.47
N LEU A 574 5.76 -29.83 -28.17
CA LEU A 574 6.50 -30.63 -29.16
C LEU A 574 5.67 -30.93 -30.42
N ASP A 575 4.34 -31.00 -30.26
CA ASP A 575 3.41 -31.32 -31.34
C ASP A 575 2.97 -30.06 -32.10
N GLU A 576 2.87 -28.91 -31.42
CA GLU A 576 2.53 -27.60 -31.99
C GLU A 576 3.66 -26.57 -31.71
N PRO A 577 4.78 -26.63 -32.46
CA PRO A 577 5.97 -25.79 -32.20
C PRO A 577 5.75 -24.32 -32.54
N ASP A 578 4.75 -23.99 -33.35
CA ASP A 578 4.39 -22.61 -33.70
C ASP A 578 3.43 -21.99 -32.67
N GLY A 579 2.84 -22.81 -31.79
CA GLY A 579 1.94 -22.43 -30.70
C GLY A 579 0.72 -23.35 -30.60
N GLN A 580 0.42 -23.90 -29.41
CA GLN A 580 -0.81 -24.67 -29.16
C GLN A 580 -1.92 -23.83 -28.52
N ILE A 581 -1.55 -22.98 -27.55
CA ILE A 581 -2.44 -22.02 -26.91
C ILE A 581 -1.74 -20.67 -26.77
N GLY A 582 -2.51 -19.60 -26.77
CA GLY A 582 -2.00 -18.25 -26.56
C GLY A 582 -3.13 -17.27 -26.26
N GLY A 583 -2.80 -16.00 -26.08
CA GLY A 583 -3.79 -14.97 -25.80
C GLY A 583 -3.19 -13.59 -25.61
N GLN A 584 -4.05 -12.58 -25.71
CA GLN A 584 -3.69 -11.21 -25.36
C GLN A 584 -3.58 -11.07 -23.84
N VAL A 585 -2.61 -10.28 -23.39
CA VAL A 585 -2.52 -9.86 -22.00
C VAL A 585 -3.32 -8.58 -21.86
N TYR A 586 -4.16 -8.48 -20.84
CA TYR A 586 -4.99 -7.32 -20.59
C TYR A 586 -4.90 -6.92 -19.12
N HIS A 587 -5.27 -5.68 -18.82
CA HIS A 587 -5.34 -5.22 -17.44
C HIS A 587 -6.49 -5.91 -16.71
N TRP A 588 -6.20 -6.53 -15.57
CA TRP A 588 -7.13 -7.45 -14.95
C TRP A 588 -8.34 -6.74 -14.28
N THR A 589 -8.29 -5.41 -14.08
CA THR A 589 -9.44 -4.65 -13.55
C THR A 589 -10.37 -4.05 -14.61
N PHE A 590 -10.01 -4.02 -15.90
CA PHE A 590 -10.85 -3.39 -16.93
C PHE A 590 -11.69 -4.41 -17.71
N GLY A 591 -12.99 -4.47 -17.39
CA GLY A 591 -14.02 -5.04 -18.28
C GLY A 591 -14.33 -6.54 -18.13
N ASN A 592 -13.76 -7.24 -17.14
CA ASN A 592 -13.88 -8.70 -17.01
C ASN A 592 -14.84 -9.22 -15.94
N GLY A 593 -15.72 -8.36 -15.40
CA GLY A 593 -16.61 -8.73 -14.31
C GLY A 593 -15.85 -9.00 -13.01
N THR A 594 -16.58 -9.37 -11.97
CA THR A 594 -16.05 -9.76 -10.66
C THR A 594 -15.11 -10.95 -10.79
N ILE A 595 -13.96 -10.89 -10.12
CA ILE A 595 -12.99 -11.98 -10.06
C ILE A 595 -13.06 -12.62 -8.69
N GLU A 596 -13.20 -13.94 -8.65
CA GLU A 596 -13.40 -14.66 -7.40
C GLU A 596 -12.16 -15.48 -7.02
N PHE A 597 -11.82 -15.44 -5.74
CA PHE A 597 -10.83 -16.30 -5.11
C PHE A 597 -11.49 -17.06 -3.96
N ALA A 598 -11.03 -18.29 -3.72
CA ALA A 598 -11.52 -19.08 -2.60
C ALA A 598 -10.38 -19.79 -1.88
N ALA A 599 -10.57 -20.00 -0.58
CA ALA A 599 -9.75 -20.85 0.26
C ALA A 599 -10.65 -21.82 1.03
N ASP A 600 -10.51 -23.11 0.75
CA ASP A 600 -11.18 -24.19 1.50
C ASP A 600 -10.37 -24.52 2.77
N LEU A 601 -10.96 -24.29 3.94
CA LEU A 601 -10.29 -24.32 5.24
C LEU A 601 -10.49 -25.67 5.93
N ASP A 602 -9.39 -26.40 6.14
CA ASP A 602 -9.39 -27.72 6.77
C ASP A 602 -8.18 -27.86 7.71
N GLY A 603 -8.34 -28.57 8.83
CA GLY A 603 -7.26 -28.82 9.79
C GLY A 603 -6.06 -29.58 9.20
N ARG A 604 -6.29 -30.39 8.17
CA ARG A 604 -5.26 -31.14 7.43
C ARG A 604 -4.34 -30.25 6.60
N ASN A 605 -4.78 -29.03 6.27
CA ASN A 605 -4.00 -28.08 5.48
C ASN A 605 -2.97 -27.32 6.32
N GLN A 606 -3.03 -27.41 7.66
CA GLN A 606 -2.01 -26.85 8.55
C GLN A 606 -0.64 -27.50 8.29
N PRO A 607 0.49 -26.76 8.42
CA PRO A 607 1.82 -27.36 8.30
C PRO A 607 2.05 -28.52 9.27
N SER A 608 1.39 -28.46 10.43
CA SER A 608 1.17 -29.59 11.33
C SER A 608 -0.33 -29.90 11.37
N PRO A 609 -0.80 -30.93 10.66
CA PRO A 609 -2.22 -31.25 10.56
C PRO A 609 -2.91 -31.33 11.92
N VAL A 610 -4.03 -30.62 12.06
CA VAL A 610 -4.91 -30.66 13.22
C VAL A 610 -6.04 -31.64 12.92
N LEU A 611 -6.27 -32.59 13.83
CA LEU A 611 -7.42 -33.49 13.75
C LEU A 611 -8.60 -32.81 14.45
N THR A 612 -9.46 -32.18 13.68
CA THR A 612 -10.68 -31.48 14.11
C THR A 612 -11.81 -31.80 13.14
N SER A 613 -13.06 -31.56 13.54
CA SER A 613 -14.20 -31.52 12.62
C SER A 613 -14.53 -30.09 12.18
N ALA A 614 -13.83 -29.09 12.72
CA ALA A 614 -13.91 -27.73 12.24
C ALA A 614 -13.50 -27.66 10.76
N GLU A 615 -14.31 -26.95 9.98
CA GLU A 615 -14.09 -26.68 8.57
C GLU A 615 -14.55 -25.25 8.25
N GLY A 616 -14.13 -24.70 7.11
CA GLY A 616 -14.56 -23.38 6.71
C GLY A 616 -14.26 -23.06 5.26
N ALA A 617 -14.69 -21.87 4.84
CA ALA A 617 -14.37 -21.32 3.53
C ALA A 617 -14.15 -19.81 3.67
N ALA A 618 -13.16 -19.30 2.97
CA ALA A 618 -13.00 -17.86 2.75
C ALA A 618 -13.17 -17.56 1.27
N LEU A 619 -14.02 -16.60 0.95
CA LEU A 619 -14.30 -16.13 -0.40
C LEU A 619 -13.81 -14.70 -0.53
N PHE A 620 -13.26 -14.36 -1.70
CA PHE A 620 -12.84 -13.01 -2.02
C PHE A 620 -13.38 -12.62 -3.40
N ARG A 621 -13.92 -11.41 -3.51
CA ARG A 621 -14.44 -10.85 -4.75
C ARG A 621 -13.68 -9.57 -5.07
N TRP A 622 -12.93 -9.59 -6.15
CA TRP A 622 -12.23 -8.43 -6.69
C TRP A 622 -13.09 -7.80 -7.78
N GLU A 623 -13.64 -6.64 -7.47
CA GLU A 623 -14.58 -5.94 -8.33
C GLU A 623 -13.86 -5.06 -9.39
N PRO A 624 -14.51 -4.76 -10.52
CA PRO A 624 -13.90 -3.94 -11.59
C PRO A 624 -13.52 -2.51 -11.19
N ASP A 625 -14.13 -1.98 -10.13
CA ASP A 625 -13.83 -0.67 -9.53
C ASP A 625 -12.56 -0.68 -8.66
N GLY A 626 -12.09 -1.86 -8.25
CA GLY A 626 -10.89 -2.03 -7.44
C GLY A 626 -11.16 -2.42 -5.99
N ASP A 627 -12.42 -2.70 -5.63
CA ASP A 627 -12.77 -3.15 -4.29
C ASP A 627 -12.49 -4.65 -4.12
N LEU A 628 -11.91 -5.03 -2.99
CA LEU A 628 -11.71 -6.44 -2.61
C LEU A 628 -12.62 -6.79 -1.44
N GLN A 629 -13.71 -7.49 -1.72
CA GLN A 629 -14.64 -7.94 -0.69
C GLN A 629 -14.26 -9.33 -0.21
N TYR A 630 -14.60 -9.68 1.03
CA TYR A 630 -14.44 -11.03 1.56
C TYR A 630 -15.63 -11.50 2.38
N GLU A 631 -15.81 -12.83 2.40
CA GLU A 631 -16.67 -13.53 3.36
C GLU A 631 -15.90 -14.69 3.99
N LEU A 632 -16.05 -14.88 5.30
CA LEU A 632 -15.46 -15.97 6.06
C LEU A 632 -16.55 -16.77 6.78
N VAL A 633 -16.68 -18.03 6.39
CA VAL A 633 -17.68 -18.98 6.89
C VAL A 633 -16.97 -20.14 7.58
N VAL A 634 -17.48 -20.57 8.73
CA VAL A 634 -16.97 -21.75 9.46
C VAL A 634 -18.09 -22.68 9.88
N ALA A 635 -17.76 -23.94 10.15
CA ALA A 635 -18.63 -24.94 10.74
C ALA A 635 -17.88 -25.67 11.87
N GLU A 636 -18.62 -26.09 12.89
CA GLU A 636 -18.12 -26.91 14.01
C GLU A 636 -16.85 -26.31 14.65
N THR A 637 -16.77 -24.98 14.72
CA THR A 637 -15.58 -24.26 15.19
C THR A 637 -15.82 -23.69 16.58
N ASP A 638 -15.14 -24.25 17.58
CA ASP A 638 -15.27 -23.87 18.99
C ASP A 638 -14.40 -22.66 19.36
N ASP A 639 -15.00 -21.60 19.90
CA ASP A 639 -14.32 -20.40 20.41
C ASP A 639 -13.27 -19.80 19.44
N PRO A 640 -13.65 -19.40 18.20
CA PRO A 640 -12.74 -18.69 17.31
C PRO A 640 -12.35 -17.33 17.89
N VAL A 641 -11.05 -17.06 17.93
CA VAL A 641 -10.45 -15.85 18.52
C VAL A 641 -9.83 -14.92 17.48
N ALA A 642 -9.42 -15.44 16.32
CA ALA A 642 -8.92 -14.61 15.23
C ALA A 642 -8.99 -15.34 13.88
N ALA A 643 -9.06 -14.58 12.79
CA ALA A 643 -8.77 -15.09 11.46
C ALA A 643 -7.95 -14.08 10.65
N HIS A 644 -7.00 -14.57 9.87
CA HIS A 644 -6.05 -13.74 9.14
C HIS A 644 -5.82 -14.25 7.72
N ILE A 645 -5.50 -13.32 6.81
CA ILE A 645 -4.76 -13.65 5.59
C ILE A 645 -3.26 -13.57 5.91
N HIS A 646 -2.53 -14.59 5.50
CA HIS A 646 -1.07 -14.65 5.61
C HIS A 646 -0.44 -14.72 4.22
N LEU A 647 0.75 -14.14 4.08
CA LEU A 647 1.56 -14.25 2.86
C LEU A 647 2.55 -15.42 3.00
N GLY A 648 2.22 -16.57 2.43
CA GLY A 648 3.06 -17.76 2.43
C GLY A 648 2.59 -18.82 1.44
N GLN A 649 3.56 -19.57 0.91
CA GLN A 649 3.34 -20.70 0.01
C GLN A 649 2.65 -21.87 0.74
N ALA A 650 1.99 -22.73 -0.03
CA ALA A 650 1.33 -23.94 0.48
C ALA A 650 2.28 -24.78 1.35
N GLY A 651 1.81 -25.13 2.55
CA GLY A 651 2.58 -25.89 3.56
C GLY A 651 3.62 -25.10 4.35
N ALA A 652 3.81 -23.79 4.08
CA ALA A 652 4.71 -22.91 4.85
C ALA A 652 3.93 -21.90 5.70
N ASN A 653 4.52 -21.43 6.80
CA ASN A 653 3.99 -20.32 7.59
C ASN A 653 4.48 -18.98 7.02
N GLY A 654 3.58 -18.01 6.96
CA GLY A 654 3.83 -16.64 6.51
C GLY A 654 3.43 -15.58 7.54
N PRO A 655 3.94 -14.35 7.45
CA PRO A 655 3.46 -13.23 8.25
C PRO A 655 1.99 -12.93 7.94
N VAL A 656 1.26 -12.41 8.94
CA VAL A 656 -0.07 -11.84 8.74
C VAL A 656 0.05 -10.61 7.85
N VAL A 657 -0.87 -10.50 6.90
CA VAL A 657 -0.99 -9.35 6.00
C VAL A 657 -2.36 -8.69 6.07
N VAL A 658 -3.42 -9.41 6.47
CA VAL A 658 -4.75 -8.83 6.74
C VAL A 658 -5.36 -9.54 7.95
N THR A 659 -6.06 -8.78 8.80
CA THR A 659 -6.88 -9.34 9.88
C THR A 659 -8.35 -9.34 9.44
N LEU A 660 -8.94 -10.53 9.30
CA LEU A 660 -10.34 -10.69 8.85
C LEU A 660 -11.31 -10.76 10.03
N PHE A 661 -10.88 -11.32 11.15
CA PHE A 661 -11.75 -11.53 12.29
C PHE A 661 -10.97 -11.40 13.59
N LEU A 662 -11.58 -10.73 14.58
CA LEU A 662 -11.12 -10.69 15.97
C LEU A 662 -12.29 -11.08 16.87
N GLY A 663 -12.16 -12.24 17.50
CA GLY A 663 -13.14 -12.81 18.43
C GLY A 663 -12.76 -12.57 19.89
N SER A 664 -13.63 -13.01 20.79
CA SER A 664 -13.40 -13.01 22.23
C SER A 664 -13.48 -14.43 22.78
N GLU A 665 -12.67 -14.75 23.78
CA GLU A 665 -12.77 -16.04 24.48
C GLU A 665 -14.19 -16.25 25.06
N GLY A 666 -14.71 -17.47 24.93
CA GLY A 666 -16.04 -17.84 25.43
C GLY A 666 -17.19 -17.47 24.48
N ALA A 667 -16.92 -17.32 23.18
CA ALA A 667 -17.92 -17.14 22.14
C ALA A 667 -18.77 -18.41 21.89
N GLY A 668 -18.30 -19.58 22.32
CA GLY A 668 -18.91 -20.87 22.05
C GLY A 668 -18.63 -21.35 20.62
N GLU A 669 -19.33 -22.42 20.23
CA GLU A 669 -19.30 -22.95 18.87
C GLU A 669 -19.89 -21.95 17.88
N ARG A 670 -19.28 -21.83 16.70
CA ARG A 670 -19.72 -20.95 15.62
C ARG A 670 -19.97 -21.76 14.35
N ASN A 671 -21.12 -21.49 13.73
CA ASN A 671 -21.56 -22.09 12.48
C ASN A 671 -22.11 -20.99 11.55
N GLY A 672 -21.69 -20.99 10.29
CA GLY A 672 -22.06 -20.01 9.29
C GLY A 672 -21.08 -18.83 9.18
N LEU A 673 -21.57 -17.68 8.75
CA LEU A 673 -20.78 -16.47 8.52
C LEU A 673 -20.25 -15.90 9.85
N ILE A 674 -18.93 -15.73 9.96
CA ILE A 674 -18.28 -15.16 11.16
C ILE A 674 -17.64 -13.80 10.92
N ALA A 675 -17.30 -13.47 9.66
CA ALA A 675 -16.82 -12.16 9.25
C ALA A 675 -17.09 -11.94 7.75
N ASP A 676 -17.35 -10.68 7.40
CA ASP A 676 -17.45 -10.18 6.03
C ASP A 676 -17.03 -8.70 6.02
N GLY A 677 -16.61 -8.21 4.87
CA GLY A 677 -16.29 -6.80 4.68
C GLY A 677 -15.46 -6.53 3.43
N ASP A 678 -15.11 -5.26 3.26
CA ASP A 678 -14.16 -4.81 2.25
C ASP A 678 -12.74 -4.82 2.84
N ILE A 679 -11.74 -5.06 2.01
CA ILE A 679 -10.32 -4.97 2.35
C ILE A 679 -9.76 -3.78 1.59
N ASP A 680 -9.35 -2.76 2.33
CA ASP A 680 -8.75 -1.56 1.77
C ASP A 680 -7.20 -1.62 1.84
N PRO A 681 -6.47 -0.80 1.07
CA PRO A 681 -5.01 -0.71 1.18
C PRO A 681 -4.51 -0.46 2.61
N GLU A 682 -5.25 0.28 3.44
CA GLU A 682 -4.94 0.51 4.85
C GLU A 682 -5.04 -0.73 5.75
N ASP A 683 -5.82 -1.74 5.36
CA ASP A 683 -5.93 -3.00 6.11
C ASP A 683 -4.71 -3.90 5.91
N LEU A 684 -3.90 -3.60 4.88
CA LEU A 684 -2.67 -4.32 4.61
C LEU A 684 -1.63 -4.04 5.69
N SER A 685 -1.02 -5.12 6.17
CA SER A 685 -0.01 -5.10 7.22
C SER A 685 1.18 -6.00 6.86
N GLY A 686 2.19 -6.01 7.72
CA GLY A 686 3.39 -6.82 7.51
C GLY A 686 4.10 -6.45 6.19
N PRO A 687 4.55 -7.44 5.39
CA PRO A 687 5.25 -7.19 4.12
C PRO A 687 4.41 -6.49 3.03
N LEU A 688 3.09 -6.41 3.21
CA LEU A 688 2.17 -5.74 2.31
C LEU A 688 1.70 -4.37 2.83
N GLY A 689 2.09 -3.96 4.03
CA GLY A 689 1.72 -2.65 4.58
C GLY A 689 2.22 -1.50 3.71
N GLY A 690 1.30 -0.60 3.33
CA GLY A 690 1.58 0.53 2.43
C GLY A 690 1.75 0.16 0.95
N ARG A 691 1.47 -1.10 0.57
CA ARG A 691 1.41 -1.51 -0.84
C ARG A 691 -0.01 -1.36 -1.40
N PRO A 692 -0.17 -1.28 -2.73
CA PRO A 692 -1.50 -1.29 -3.33
C PRO A 692 -2.16 -2.67 -3.24
N LEU A 693 -3.48 -2.70 -3.17
CA LEU A 693 -4.31 -3.90 -2.98
C LEU A 693 -4.10 -4.97 -4.07
N GLN A 694 -3.73 -4.54 -5.27
CA GLN A 694 -3.32 -5.37 -6.40
C GLN A 694 -2.22 -6.38 -6.03
N ARG A 695 -1.34 -6.05 -5.07
CA ARG A 695 -0.32 -7.00 -4.60
C ARG A 695 -0.94 -8.15 -3.79
N LEU A 696 -1.95 -7.87 -2.98
CA LEU A 696 -2.71 -8.90 -2.27
C LEU A 696 -3.51 -9.75 -3.26
N VAL A 697 -4.21 -9.12 -4.21
CA VAL A 697 -4.94 -9.82 -5.27
C VAL A 697 -4.02 -10.73 -6.08
N TYR A 698 -2.82 -10.26 -6.43
CA TYR A 698 -1.80 -11.11 -7.03
C TYR A 698 -1.46 -12.30 -6.14
N ALA A 699 -1.30 -12.11 -4.82
CA ALA A 699 -1.01 -13.20 -3.90
C ALA A 699 -2.15 -14.23 -3.79
N LEU A 700 -3.40 -13.77 -3.80
CA LEU A 700 -4.59 -14.63 -3.80
C LEU A 700 -4.68 -15.42 -5.11
N ALA A 701 -4.40 -14.76 -6.25
CA ALA A 701 -4.43 -15.37 -7.57
C ALA A 701 -3.38 -16.47 -7.77
N THR A 702 -2.17 -16.24 -7.25
CA THR A 702 -1.02 -17.12 -7.47
C THR A 702 -0.81 -18.16 -6.37
N GLY A 703 -1.69 -18.21 -5.37
CA GLY A 703 -1.54 -19.12 -4.23
C GLY A 703 -0.35 -18.78 -3.33
N GLU A 704 0.05 -17.49 -3.28
CA GLU A 704 1.02 -16.98 -2.31
C GLU A 704 0.36 -16.55 -0.98
N ALA A 705 -0.97 -16.51 -0.92
CA ALA A 705 -1.70 -16.15 0.30
C ALA A 705 -2.63 -17.28 0.78
N TYR A 706 -2.73 -17.45 2.10
CA TYR A 706 -3.62 -18.42 2.73
C TYR A 706 -4.42 -17.77 3.86
N VAL A 707 -5.60 -18.31 4.12
CA VAL A 707 -6.45 -17.92 5.27
C VAL A 707 -6.28 -18.93 6.38
N ASN A 708 -6.24 -18.44 7.62
CA ASN A 708 -6.10 -19.26 8.82
C ASN A 708 -7.08 -18.77 9.89
N VAL A 709 -7.76 -19.70 10.56
CA VAL A 709 -8.65 -19.41 11.69
C VAL A 709 -8.05 -20.01 12.96
N HIS A 710 -7.98 -19.18 14.00
CA HIS A 710 -7.41 -19.50 15.30
C HIS A 710 -8.53 -19.64 16.34
N THR A 711 -8.44 -20.66 17.17
CA THR A 711 -9.36 -20.90 18.28
C THR A 711 -8.61 -20.90 19.61
N VAL A 712 -9.35 -20.88 20.73
CA VAL A 712 -8.74 -21.04 22.07
C VAL A 712 -7.97 -22.36 22.20
N ALA A 713 -8.49 -23.44 21.62
CA ALA A 713 -7.86 -24.76 21.65
C ALA A 713 -6.63 -24.83 20.73
N HIS A 714 -6.65 -24.09 19.61
CA HIS A 714 -5.63 -24.10 18.58
C HIS A 714 -5.15 -22.66 18.26
N PRO A 715 -4.36 -22.03 19.16
CA PRO A 715 -3.94 -20.64 19.01
C PRO A 715 -2.99 -20.40 17.83
N ASP A 716 -2.26 -21.44 17.38
CA ASP A 716 -1.41 -21.37 16.18
C ASP A 716 -2.19 -21.56 14.87
N GLY A 717 -3.48 -21.89 14.96
CA GLY A 717 -4.40 -22.15 13.84
C GLY A 717 -5.09 -23.51 13.98
N GLU A 718 -6.41 -23.53 13.85
CA GLU A 718 -7.22 -24.76 13.80
C GLU A 718 -7.40 -25.23 12.36
N ILE A 719 -7.86 -24.34 11.47
CA ILE A 719 -8.16 -24.63 10.06
C ILE A 719 -7.48 -23.62 9.13
N ARG A 720 -7.00 -24.09 7.97
CA ARG A 720 -6.26 -23.31 6.98
C ARG A 720 -6.69 -23.66 5.57
N GLY A 721 -6.64 -22.70 4.65
CA GLY A 721 -6.77 -22.96 3.21
C GLY A 721 -5.93 -21.99 2.39
N GLN A 722 -5.29 -22.49 1.33
CA GLN A 722 -4.60 -21.63 0.37
C GLN A 722 -5.64 -20.94 -0.51
N ALA A 723 -5.51 -19.63 -0.68
CA ALA A 723 -6.34 -18.91 -1.63
C ALA A 723 -5.92 -19.27 -3.06
N ALA A 724 -6.88 -19.39 -3.95
CA ALA A 724 -6.65 -19.61 -5.37
C ALA A 724 -7.74 -18.95 -6.20
N LEU A 725 -7.39 -18.60 -7.44
CA LEU A 725 -8.36 -18.17 -8.45
C LEU A 725 -9.42 -19.25 -8.68
N VAL A 726 -10.68 -18.83 -8.75
CA VAL A 726 -11.82 -19.67 -9.11
C VAL A 726 -11.92 -19.73 -10.64
N ASP A 727 -11.75 -20.91 -11.23
CA ASP A 727 -11.87 -21.16 -12.68
C ASP A 727 -13.34 -21.30 -13.17
N GLY A 728 -14.31 -21.13 -12.26
CA GLY A 728 -15.75 -21.20 -12.52
C GLY A 728 -16.50 -20.00 -11.93
N ALA A 729 -17.49 -20.27 -11.08
CA ALA A 729 -18.24 -19.25 -10.35
C ALA A 729 -18.58 -19.78 -8.96
N ILE A 730 -18.57 -18.91 -7.95
CA ILE A 730 -19.05 -19.20 -6.61
C ILE A 730 -20.27 -18.35 -6.32
N TRP A 731 -21.35 -19.01 -5.91
CA TRP A 731 -22.55 -18.33 -5.41
C TRP A 731 -22.75 -18.63 -3.95
N VAL A 732 -23.14 -17.59 -3.22
CA VAL A 732 -23.46 -17.69 -1.80
C VAL A 732 -24.94 -17.44 -1.61
N ALA A 733 -25.57 -18.17 -0.70
CA ALA A 733 -26.93 -17.90 -0.26
C ALA A 733 -26.96 -17.78 1.27
N HIS A 734 -27.21 -16.56 1.74
CA HIS A 734 -27.41 -16.25 3.16
C HIS A 734 -28.84 -16.61 3.58
N LEU A 735 -28.98 -17.71 4.30
CA LEU A 735 -30.27 -18.29 4.67
C LEU A 735 -30.81 -17.65 5.96
N ARG A 736 -31.92 -16.92 5.86
CA ARG A 736 -32.57 -16.27 7.01
C ARG A 736 -34.08 -16.42 6.97
N GLY A 737 -34.73 -16.45 8.13
CA GLY A 737 -36.20 -16.49 8.22
C GLY A 737 -36.87 -15.24 7.64
N ILE A 738 -36.23 -14.08 7.73
CA ILE A 738 -36.75 -12.82 7.17
C ILE A 738 -36.85 -12.84 5.64
N ASN A 739 -36.05 -13.66 4.98
CA ASN A 739 -36.04 -13.81 3.52
C ASN A 739 -37.18 -14.73 3.03
N GLN A 740 -37.88 -15.43 3.92
CA GLN A 740 -39.03 -16.25 3.53
C GLN A 740 -40.18 -15.41 2.98
N VAL A 741 -41.00 -16.03 2.14
CA VAL A 741 -42.20 -15.41 1.59
C VAL A 741 -43.43 -16.26 1.95
N PRO A 742 -44.20 -15.87 3.00
CA PRO A 742 -43.99 -14.72 3.90
C PRO A 742 -42.84 -14.94 4.91
N PRO A 743 -42.29 -13.87 5.53
CA PRO A 743 -41.19 -13.97 6.48
C PRO A 743 -41.53 -14.82 7.72
N VAL A 744 -40.55 -15.60 8.17
CA VAL A 744 -40.63 -16.45 9.37
C VAL A 744 -39.79 -15.82 10.50
N ALA A 745 -40.38 -15.72 11.69
CA ALA A 745 -39.67 -15.27 12.88
C ALA A 745 -38.99 -16.47 13.55
N THR A 746 -37.71 -16.67 13.25
CA THR A 746 -36.84 -17.71 13.80
C THR A 746 -35.45 -17.12 14.07
N SER A 747 -34.71 -17.74 14.98
CA SER A 747 -33.28 -17.49 15.18
C SER A 747 -32.39 -18.34 14.27
N ALA A 748 -32.97 -19.33 13.59
CA ALA A 748 -32.26 -20.18 12.65
C ALA A 748 -31.60 -19.36 11.53
N THR A 749 -30.36 -19.70 11.21
CA THR A 749 -29.62 -19.13 10.09
C THR A 749 -28.88 -20.22 9.32
N GLY A 750 -28.34 -19.87 8.16
CA GLY A 750 -27.42 -20.75 7.44
C GLY A 750 -26.73 -20.05 6.29
N VAL A 751 -25.73 -20.70 5.73
CA VAL A 751 -25.02 -20.28 4.53
C VAL A 751 -24.94 -21.49 3.60
N ALA A 752 -25.32 -21.30 2.34
CA ALA A 752 -25.11 -22.29 1.30
C ALA A 752 -24.13 -21.75 0.25
N LEU A 753 -23.04 -22.50 0.03
CA LEU A 753 -21.97 -22.18 -0.91
C LEU A 753 -22.11 -23.11 -2.11
N PHE A 754 -22.05 -22.56 -3.33
CA PHE A 754 -22.12 -23.32 -4.58
C PHE A 754 -20.95 -22.96 -5.48
N GLU A 755 -20.10 -23.93 -5.81
CA GLU A 755 -18.95 -23.77 -6.72
C GLU A 755 -19.23 -24.49 -8.04
N LEU A 756 -19.35 -23.74 -9.14
CA LEU A 756 -19.36 -24.30 -10.49
C LEU A 756 -17.97 -24.84 -10.81
N ARG A 757 -17.87 -26.16 -11.06
CA ARG A 757 -16.59 -26.77 -11.44
C ARG A 757 -16.12 -26.22 -12.80
N PRO A 758 -14.79 -26.15 -13.07
CA PRO A 758 -14.24 -25.53 -14.29
C PRO A 758 -14.77 -26.07 -15.63
N SER A 759 -15.23 -27.33 -15.66
CA SER A 759 -15.85 -27.93 -16.85
C SER A 759 -17.26 -27.38 -17.15
N GLY A 760 -17.87 -26.66 -16.20
CA GLY A 760 -19.27 -26.27 -16.22
C GLY A 760 -20.25 -27.45 -16.09
N ALA A 761 -19.76 -28.68 -15.88
CA ALA A 761 -20.60 -29.88 -15.92
C ALA A 761 -21.25 -30.22 -14.59
N SER A 762 -20.77 -29.67 -13.48
CA SER A 762 -21.27 -29.97 -12.14
C SER A 762 -21.06 -28.79 -11.20
N ILE A 763 -21.90 -28.71 -10.17
CA ILE A 763 -21.78 -27.75 -9.06
C ILE A 763 -21.52 -28.53 -7.78
N ALA A 764 -20.40 -28.22 -7.11
CA ALA A 764 -20.17 -28.64 -5.75
C ALA A 764 -20.88 -27.68 -4.80
N TYR A 765 -21.42 -28.16 -3.69
CA TYR A 765 -22.09 -27.30 -2.73
C TYR A 765 -21.95 -27.79 -1.30
N ARG A 766 -22.05 -26.83 -0.39
CA ARG A 766 -21.97 -27.02 1.06
C ARG A 766 -23.06 -26.19 1.73
N ILE A 767 -23.78 -26.75 2.68
CA ILE A 767 -24.79 -26.04 3.47
C ILE A 767 -24.44 -26.15 4.94
N ILE A 768 -24.26 -25.01 5.59
CA ILE A 768 -24.00 -24.88 7.03
C ILE A 768 -25.20 -24.19 7.66
N VAL A 769 -25.70 -24.72 8.77
CA VAL A 769 -26.88 -24.18 9.48
C VAL A 769 -26.54 -23.92 10.94
N ASP A 770 -27.28 -23.03 11.58
CA ASP A 770 -27.21 -22.76 13.00
C ASP A 770 -28.60 -22.55 13.59
N ASP A 771 -28.86 -23.12 14.77
CA ASP A 771 -30.14 -23.06 15.50
C ASP A 771 -31.35 -23.51 14.67
N LEU A 772 -31.17 -24.50 13.79
CA LEU A 772 -32.19 -25.03 12.89
C LEU A 772 -32.74 -26.37 13.39
N ASP A 773 -33.77 -26.33 14.22
CA ASP A 773 -34.34 -27.55 14.79
C ASP A 773 -35.23 -28.33 13.81
N GLY A 774 -34.88 -29.60 13.57
CA GLY A 774 -35.73 -30.53 12.83
C GLY A 774 -35.82 -30.26 11.33
N ALA A 775 -34.69 -29.96 10.70
CA ALA A 775 -34.57 -29.89 9.24
C ALA A 775 -35.07 -31.18 8.57
N GLU A 776 -35.95 -31.05 7.57
CA GLU A 776 -36.50 -32.18 6.81
C GLU A 776 -35.99 -32.23 5.37
N ALA A 777 -35.76 -31.08 4.73
CA ALA A 777 -35.19 -31.00 3.38
C ALA A 777 -34.57 -29.64 3.05
N ALA A 778 -33.56 -29.63 2.18
CA ALA A 778 -33.01 -28.44 1.54
C ALA A 778 -33.15 -28.55 0.01
N THR A 779 -33.64 -27.50 -0.64
CA THR A 779 -33.99 -27.50 -2.07
C THR A 779 -33.63 -26.20 -2.76
N LEU A 780 -33.22 -26.28 -4.04
CA LEU A 780 -33.12 -25.11 -4.94
C LEU A 780 -34.44 -24.88 -5.65
N HIS A 781 -34.81 -23.62 -5.81
CA HIS A 781 -36.04 -23.18 -6.46
C HIS A 781 -35.76 -22.05 -7.45
N LEU A 782 -36.65 -21.93 -8.45
CA LEU A 782 -36.75 -20.72 -9.27
C LEU A 782 -37.70 -19.71 -8.63
N VAL A 783 -37.47 -18.42 -8.85
CA VAL A 783 -38.40 -17.34 -8.55
C VAL A 783 -39.45 -17.25 -9.65
N THR A 784 -40.73 -17.13 -9.28
CA THR A 784 -41.80 -16.87 -10.26
C THR A 784 -42.67 -15.71 -9.79
N ASN A 785 -42.69 -14.59 -10.52
CA ASN A 785 -43.47 -13.39 -10.19
C ASN A 785 -43.26 -12.90 -8.73
N ASN A 786 -42.01 -12.86 -8.25
CA ASN A 786 -41.65 -12.54 -6.86
C ASN A 786 -42.32 -13.45 -5.81
N GLN A 787 -42.63 -14.70 -6.16
CA GLN A 787 -43.14 -15.73 -5.27
C GLN A 787 -42.30 -17.00 -5.36
N SER A 788 -42.44 -17.85 -4.33
CA SER A 788 -41.82 -19.18 -4.27
C SER A 788 -42.21 -20.02 -5.50
N GLY A 789 -41.24 -20.35 -6.35
CA GLY A 789 -41.47 -21.14 -7.56
C GLY A 789 -41.12 -22.63 -7.37
N PRO A 790 -41.11 -23.41 -8.46
CA PRO A 790 -40.91 -24.86 -8.40
C PRO A 790 -39.49 -25.23 -7.95
N THR A 791 -39.39 -26.37 -7.28
CA THR A 791 -38.09 -27.01 -6.99
C THR A 791 -37.41 -27.43 -8.29
N VAL A 792 -36.13 -27.11 -8.40
CA VAL A 792 -35.27 -27.47 -9.53
C VAL A 792 -34.13 -28.41 -9.15
N VAL A 793 -33.72 -28.44 -7.88
CA VAL A 793 -32.76 -29.43 -7.34
C VAL A 793 -33.16 -29.80 -5.92
N ARG A 794 -33.01 -31.08 -5.56
CA ARG A 794 -33.09 -31.55 -4.17
C ARG A 794 -31.68 -31.73 -3.65
N LEU A 795 -31.28 -30.89 -2.70
CA LEU A 795 -29.93 -30.87 -2.16
C LEU A 795 -29.81 -31.87 -1.01
N TRP A 796 -30.81 -31.89 -0.12
CA TRP A 796 -30.76 -32.73 1.07
C TRP A 796 -32.16 -33.13 1.50
N GLU A 797 -32.30 -34.34 2.05
CA GLU A 797 -33.52 -34.84 2.68
C GLU A 797 -33.15 -35.71 3.90
N GLU A 798 -33.87 -35.54 5.00
CA GLU A 798 -33.64 -36.30 6.23
C GLU A 798 -33.77 -37.81 5.96
N SER A 799 -32.74 -38.56 6.37
CA SER A 799 -32.74 -40.01 6.27
C SER A 799 -31.84 -40.64 7.32
N ALA A 800 -31.86 -41.97 7.41
CA ALA A 800 -30.93 -42.69 8.29
C ALA A 800 -29.44 -42.47 7.91
N ALA A 801 -29.16 -42.08 6.66
CA ALA A 801 -27.81 -41.75 6.20
C ALA A 801 -27.44 -40.27 6.43
N TYR A 802 -28.45 -39.40 6.45
CA TYR A 802 -28.32 -37.96 6.60
C TYR A 802 -29.32 -37.47 7.66
N PRO A 803 -29.03 -37.65 8.95
CA PRO A 803 -29.92 -37.21 10.01
C PRO A 803 -29.95 -35.68 10.12
N ALA A 804 -31.06 -35.13 10.60
CA ALA A 804 -31.15 -33.70 10.90
C ALA A 804 -30.15 -33.30 12.01
N ILE A 805 -29.55 -32.13 11.86
CA ILE A 805 -28.71 -31.47 12.86
C ILE A 805 -29.28 -30.08 13.17
N SER A 806 -29.05 -29.58 14.39
CA SER A 806 -29.47 -28.22 14.76
C SER A 806 -28.46 -27.17 14.33
N SER A 807 -27.16 -27.46 14.47
CA SER A 807 -26.06 -26.57 14.08
C SER A 807 -24.91 -27.38 13.48
N GLY A 808 -24.20 -26.83 12.50
CA GLY A 808 -23.06 -27.47 11.84
C GLY A 808 -23.23 -27.65 10.32
N LEU A 809 -22.40 -28.54 9.75
CA LEU A 809 -22.44 -28.92 8.35
C LEU A 809 -23.66 -29.84 8.07
N LEU A 810 -24.68 -29.30 7.39
CA LEU A 810 -25.88 -30.08 7.04
C LEU A 810 -25.59 -31.08 5.91
N ILE A 811 -24.91 -30.62 4.86
CA ILE A 811 -24.53 -31.43 3.71
C ILE A 811 -23.37 -30.81 2.94
N GLU A 812 -22.55 -31.67 2.36
CA GLU A 812 -21.60 -31.36 1.30
C GLU A 812 -21.74 -32.42 0.21
N ASP A 813 -21.99 -32.01 -1.04
CA ASP A 813 -22.18 -32.92 -2.16
C ASP A 813 -21.97 -32.21 -3.52
N VAL A 814 -22.13 -32.94 -4.62
CA VAL A 814 -22.05 -32.44 -5.99
C VAL A 814 -23.32 -32.81 -6.76
N PHE A 815 -23.78 -31.91 -7.62
CA PHE A 815 -24.86 -32.22 -8.56
C PHE A 815 -24.53 -31.82 -10.01
N ASP A 816 -25.14 -32.51 -10.96
CA ASP A 816 -25.03 -32.28 -12.39
C ASP A 816 -26.42 -32.15 -13.05
N ASP A 817 -26.46 -32.19 -14.38
CA ASP A 817 -27.71 -32.07 -15.15
C ASP A 817 -28.73 -33.20 -14.87
N ALA A 818 -28.26 -34.38 -14.43
CA ALA A 818 -29.12 -35.51 -14.08
C ALA A 818 -29.89 -35.27 -12.76
N ASN A 819 -29.41 -34.38 -11.91
CA ASN A 819 -30.07 -34.00 -10.66
C ASN A 819 -31.18 -32.95 -10.86
N LEU A 820 -31.29 -32.34 -12.04
CA LEU A 820 -32.31 -31.32 -12.32
C LEU A 820 -33.71 -31.93 -12.34
N VAL A 821 -34.62 -31.29 -11.62
CA VAL A 821 -36.03 -31.71 -11.50
C VAL A 821 -36.99 -30.58 -11.87
N GLY A 822 -38.29 -30.89 -11.87
CA GLY A 822 -39.34 -29.92 -12.15
C GLY A 822 -39.22 -29.35 -13.57
N PRO A 823 -39.28 -28.02 -13.76
CA PRO A 823 -39.24 -27.41 -15.08
C PRO A 823 -37.90 -27.58 -15.81
N LEU A 824 -36.81 -27.92 -15.10
CA LEU A 824 -35.48 -28.12 -15.69
C LEU A 824 -35.14 -29.58 -15.97
N THR A 825 -36.08 -30.51 -15.75
CA THR A 825 -35.85 -31.95 -15.98
C THR A 825 -35.36 -32.22 -17.41
N GLY A 826 -34.17 -32.81 -17.53
CA GLY A 826 -33.55 -33.16 -18.83
C GLY A 826 -32.99 -31.97 -19.62
N SER A 827 -32.90 -30.79 -18.98
CA SER A 827 -32.17 -29.62 -19.51
C SER A 827 -30.69 -29.70 -19.15
N SER A 828 -29.86 -28.86 -19.76
CA SER A 828 -28.46 -28.72 -19.34
C SER A 828 -28.37 -27.92 -18.04
N LEU A 829 -27.32 -28.19 -17.25
CA LEU A 829 -26.99 -27.43 -16.04
C LEU A 829 -26.85 -25.93 -16.31
N GLN A 830 -26.39 -25.55 -17.51
CA GLN A 830 -26.25 -24.17 -17.97
C GLN A 830 -27.58 -23.39 -17.92
N MET A 831 -28.73 -24.05 -18.09
CA MET A 831 -30.04 -23.39 -17.96
C MET A 831 -30.32 -22.95 -16.53
N LEU A 832 -29.83 -23.66 -15.52
CA LEU A 832 -29.91 -23.23 -14.13
C LEU A 832 -28.90 -22.11 -13.87
N VAL A 833 -27.64 -22.30 -14.29
CA VAL A 833 -26.56 -21.33 -14.12
C VAL A 833 -26.91 -19.97 -14.70
N SER A 834 -27.56 -19.92 -15.87
CA SER A 834 -27.95 -18.66 -16.51
C SER A 834 -29.02 -17.87 -15.74
N GLN A 835 -29.72 -18.47 -14.77
CA GLN A 835 -30.77 -17.82 -13.98
C GLN A 835 -30.24 -17.27 -12.65
N ILE A 836 -29.06 -17.71 -12.21
CA ILE A 836 -28.47 -17.27 -10.93
C ILE A 836 -28.14 -15.76 -10.98
N PRO A 837 -27.44 -15.23 -12.01
CA PRO A 837 -27.14 -13.79 -12.09
C PRO A 837 -28.39 -12.89 -12.21
N GLU A 838 -29.54 -13.46 -12.55
CA GLU A 838 -30.82 -12.73 -12.63
C GLU A 838 -31.52 -12.63 -11.25
N GLY A 839 -30.91 -13.20 -10.20
CA GLY A 839 -31.50 -13.28 -8.86
C GLY A 839 -32.71 -14.20 -8.79
N GLU A 840 -32.84 -15.13 -9.74
CA GLU A 840 -34.02 -15.98 -9.89
C GLU A 840 -33.86 -17.35 -9.23
N VAL A 841 -32.75 -17.64 -8.56
CA VAL A 841 -32.50 -18.95 -7.92
C VAL A 841 -32.32 -18.76 -6.41
N TYR A 842 -33.01 -19.57 -5.60
CA TYR A 842 -32.87 -19.52 -4.14
C TYR A 842 -32.85 -20.91 -3.50
N VAL A 843 -32.13 -21.02 -2.37
CA VAL A 843 -32.19 -22.17 -1.46
C VAL A 843 -33.31 -21.98 -0.46
N ASN A 844 -34.05 -23.04 -0.19
CA ASN A 844 -35.05 -23.10 0.86
C ASN A 844 -34.81 -24.33 1.73
N ILE A 845 -34.82 -24.14 3.05
CA ILE A 845 -34.77 -25.26 4.00
C ILE A 845 -36.08 -25.32 4.76
N VAL A 846 -36.69 -26.50 4.77
CA VAL A 846 -37.95 -26.79 5.48
C VAL A 846 -37.65 -27.58 6.75
N THR A 847 -38.43 -27.31 7.79
CA THR A 847 -38.40 -28.05 9.06
C THR A 847 -39.78 -28.61 9.36
N ALA A 848 -39.85 -29.52 10.33
CA ALA A 848 -41.12 -30.10 10.77
C ALA A 848 -42.14 -29.04 11.24
N GLU A 849 -41.67 -27.94 11.83
CA GLU A 849 -42.53 -26.82 12.26
C GLU A 849 -42.89 -25.87 11.10
N HIS A 850 -42.01 -25.75 10.10
CA HIS A 850 -42.16 -24.86 8.95
C HIS A 850 -42.10 -25.62 7.62
N PRO A 851 -43.16 -26.38 7.26
CA PRO A 851 -43.17 -27.26 6.08
C PRO A 851 -43.19 -26.51 4.73
N LEU A 852 -43.32 -25.18 4.75
CA LEU A 852 -43.20 -24.33 3.56
C LEU A 852 -41.83 -23.64 3.45
N GLY A 853 -40.98 -23.74 4.48
CA GLY A 853 -39.68 -23.10 4.57
C GLY A 853 -39.53 -22.37 5.90
N GLU A 854 -38.44 -22.62 6.61
CA GLU A 854 -38.02 -21.87 7.79
C GLU A 854 -37.02 -20.78 7.40
N ILE A 855 -35.97 -21.12 6.65
CA ILE A 855 -34.91 -20.20 6.21
C ILE A 855 -34.67 -20.27 4.69
N ARG A 856 -34.40 -19.11 4.09
CA ARG A 856 -34.21 -18.94 2.64
C ARG A 856 -33.07 -17.97 2.35
N GLY A 857 -32.36 -18.18 1.25
CA GLY A 857 -31.44 -17.21 0.65
C GLY A 857 -31.40 -17.34 -0.87
N THR A 858 -31.33 -16.21 -1.56
CA THR A 858 -31.08 -16.15 -3.01
C THR A 858 -29.61 -16.46 -3.27
N LEU A 859 -29.29 -17.13 -4.37
CA LEU A 859 -27.91 -17.30 -4.82
C LEU A 859 -27.44 -16.02 -5.50
N GLU A 860 -26.34 -15.44 -5.01
CA GLU A 860 -25.75 -14.20 -5.51
C GLU A 860 -24.23 -14.28 -5.70
#